data_AF-A0A5M6CC71-F1
#
_entry.id   AF-A0A5M6CC71-F1
#
_cell.length_a   1.000
_cell.length_b   1.000
_cell.length_c   1.000
_cell.angle_alpha   90.00
_cell.angle_beta   90.00
_cell.angle_gamma   90.00
#
_symmetry.space_group_name_H-M   'P 1'
#
loop_
_entity.id
_entity.type
_entity.pdbx_description
1 polymer ?
#
loop_
_entity_poly.entity_id
_entity_poly.type
_entity_poly.pdbx_seq_one_letter_code
_entity_poly.pdbx_strand_id
1 'polypeptide(L)'
;MIENKLKLGFLAASLLITVAGCSSDDNVDATASQEESGVLSNSEMKLTYGSKLLGNYMSLKNSRITFNRFSDASQSQAVAQALKTVNSYQPDLTNAVALTGNQWYTINSGDKYYIPANTTFTGGINFNGAGTLIILGNLGGSNWLNVPNGGVVDVAPSGNIQSTANFHLNAGSTLNNYGNVTYTTQTVDGTVNNFSELVFTQQLSLNGSSVVNNNCSMVFNGFTQLNAALNNGGFADFKAGFHINGSGNLVLATGSLTDITGGNITVDGKIKNTSNGFARIDISNAATIGNMNATPAFEGKIDINTTATIYSSKINSDVTLNANTFIASNSCTPQRGLAACDDSVLQFTLAATVQSPTVNGAVLSATDVKVVNGNAYVSYHTNDEVYGDAANGSVRIFNVQNQQAASLTAQADFNNAEFNGIDVSGSKVYAVGGNNAGSRLMTTPLTAGAFNTNDLSVFTTHKLPSITGKNSFVHNNMLWLVAGANNGGFFKLDPANGFAVTDQFYSQGARAKYVAQNGTYQAFFAVEGSGAYLRIANIDGTNPQEYRYPTLAQTVQDGKNVITMDDEYVYVALSDKGVAKFSLQNGSLVSHFVPNDYRVNGSKVFKQNGYTNGVAVNDCYLYLANGADGVIVLNKNSFNVVGHFNLAESANYIYADNGLLFVATGRNGLNIIKIN
;
A
#
# COMPACT_ATOMS: atom_id res chain seq x y z
N MET A 1 66.23 12.00 -51.31
CA MET A 1 65.20 11.87 -52.37
C MET A 1 63.90 11.55 -51.66
N ILE A 2 62.99 12.55 -51.57
CA ILE A 2 61.61 12.48 -52.13
C ILE A 2 60.78 11.48 -51.29
N GLU A 3 59.83 11.84 -50.42
CA GLU A 3 58.79 12.86 -50.52
C GLU A 3 58.04 13.10 -49.18
N ASN A 4 57.86 14.38 -48.84
CA ASN A 4 56.60 15.07 -48.45
C ASN A 4 55.88 14.72 -47.12
N LYS A 5 55.88 15.64 -46.12
CA LYS A 5 55.07 16.90 -45.95
C LYS A 5 53.68 16.58 -45.37
N LEU A 6 53.10 17.28 -44.39
CA LEU A 6 53.06 18.71 -44.02
C LEU A 6 52.40 18.76 -42.60
N LYS A 7 52.92 19.42 -41.54
CA LYS A 7 52.72 20.86 -41.15
C LYS A 7 51.23 21.23 -40.95
N LEU A 8 50.75 22.02 -39.97
CA LEU A 8 51.32 22.92 -38.94
C LEU A 8 50.15 23.56 -38.14
N GLY A 9 50.37 23.93 -36.87
CA GLY A 9 49.89 25.19 -36.25
C GLY A 9 48.67 25.10 -35.31
N PHE A 10 48.73 25.45 -34.03
CA PHE A 10 48.97 26.73 -33.32
C PHE A 10 47.68 27.51 -32.96
N LEU A 11 47.52 27.75 -31.64
CA LEU A 11 46.88 28.85 -30.90
C LEU A 11 45.46 29.38 -31.25
N ALA A 12 44.58 29.42 -30.24
CA ALA A 12 43.62 30.51 -29.95
C ALA A 12 43.07 30.30 -28.51
N ALA A 13 43.32 31.19 -27.56
CA ALA A 13 42.71 32.50 -27.31
C ALA A 13 41.32 32.41 -26.65
N SER A 14 41.28 32.93 -25.42
CA SER A 14 40.13 33.23 -24.58
C SER A 14 39.26 34.34 -25.16
N LEU A 15 37.93 34.22 -25.01
CA LEU A 15 37.01 35.36 -25.15
C LEU A 15 35.76 35.18 -24.28
N LEU A 16 35.59 36.12 -23.33
CA LEU A 16 34.32 36.43 -22.68
C LEU A 16 33.39 37.11 -23.69
N ILE A 17 32.11 36.72 -23.74
CA ILE A 17 31.02 37.59 -24.18
C ILE A 17 29.83 37.40 -23.23
N THR A 18 29.51 38.46 -22.50
CA THR A 18 28.20 38.71 -21.89
C THR A 18 27.26 39.28 -22.95
N VAL A 19 26.05 38.73 -23.10
CA VAL A 19 24.90 39.47 -23.67
C VAL A 19 23.67 39.19 -22.81
N ALA A 20 23.16 40.24 -22.18
CA ALA A 20 21.81 40.29 -21.65
C ALA A 20 20.83 40.60 -22.79
N GLY A 21 19.70 39.91 -22.83
CA GLY A 21 18.60 40.21 -23.75
C GLY A 21 17.33 39.50 -23.29
N CYS A 22 16.45 40.22 -22.60
CA CYS A 22 15.06 39.83 -22.39
C CYS A 22 14.23 40.25 -23.62
N SER A 23 13.40 39.35 -24.17
CA SER A 23 12.08 39.67 -24.74
C SER A 23 11.33 38.41 -25.23
N SER A 24 10.17 38.16 -24.62
CA SER A 24 8.90 37.61 -25.15
C SER A 24 8.85 36.26 -25.91
N ASP A 25 8.15 35.31 -25.28
CA ASP A 25 7.14 34.37 -25.80
C ASP A 25 7.20 33.94 -27.27
N ASP A 26 7.59 32.67 -27.51
CA ASP A 26 6.68 31.58 -27.93
C ASP A 26 7.47 30.36 -28.42
N ASN A 27 6.99 29.17 -28.06
CA ASN A 27 7.48 27.84 -28.45
C ASN A 27 8.89 27.44 -28.00
N VAL A 28 9.01 27.03 -26.73
CA VAL A 28 10.09 26.11 -26.34
C VAL A 28 9.61 24.70 -26.64
N ASP A 29 9.99 24.26 -27.84
CA ASP A 29 10.19 22.86 -28.20
C ASP A 29 10.86 22.14 -27.02
N ALA A 30 10.29 21.00 -26.62
CA ALA A 30 10.78 20.23 -25.49
C ALA A 30 12.24 19.86 -25.75
N THR A 31 13.16 20.65 -25.17
CA THR A 31 14.56 20.28 -25.08
C THR A 31 14.59 18.96 -24.34
N ALA A 32 14.77 17.87 -25.09
CA ALA A 32 15.24 16.62 -24.56
C ALA A 32 16.47 16.98 -23.73
N SER A 33 16.32 16.95 -22.40
CA SER A 33 17.46 16.88 -21.51
C SER A 33 18.31 15.75 -22.06
N GLN A 34 19.51 16.05 -22.56
CA GLN A 34 20.40 14.99 -22.98
C GLN A 34 20.64 14.13 -21.74
N GLU A 35 20.00 12.96 -21.67
CA GLU A 35 20.25 12.02 -20.60
C GLU A 35 21.75 11.74 -20.60
N GLU A 36 22.39 12.08 -19.49
CA GLU A 36 23.80 11.81 -19.29
C GLU A 36 24.01 10.29 -19.32
N SER A 37 24.87 9.81 -20.21
CA SER A 37 25.22 8.40 -20.33
C SER A 37 26.72 8.24 -20.48
N GLY A 38 27.25 7.15 -19.90
CA GLY A 38 28.69 6.95 -19.86
C GLY A 38 29.10 5.62 -19.29
N VAL A 39 30.41 5.41 -19.31
CA VAL A 39 31.09 4.24 -18.75
C VAL A 39 32.28 4.71 -17.93
N LEU A 40 32.35 4.25 -16.68
CA LEU A 40 33.56 4.31 -15.86
C LEU A 40 34.07 2.89 -15.64
N SER A 41 35.38 2.69 -15.66
CA SER A 41 35.97 1.37 -15.40
C SER A 41 37.34 1.46 -14.76
N ASN A 42 37.66 0.50 -13.92
CA ASN A 42 39.01 0.20 -13.44
C ASN A 42 39.26 -1.32 -13.57
N SER A 43 40.32 -1.85 -12.96
CA SER A 43 40.63 -3.28 -13.02
C SER A 43 39.62 -4.17 -12.29
N GLU A 44 38.87 -3.62 -11.33
CA GLU A 44 37.98 -4.38 -10.44
C GLU A 44 36.53 -4.34 -10.89
N MET A 45 36.09 -3.23 -11.49
CA MET A 45 34.69 -3.01 -11.83
C MET A 45 34.49 -2.10 -13.04
N LYS A 46 33.30 -2.21 -13.63
CA LYS A 46 32.79 -1.35 -14.70
C LYS A 46 31.40 -0.84 -14.35
N LEU A 47 31.23 0.48 -14.28
CA LEU A 47 29.94 1.15 -14.15
C LEU A 47 29.50 1.67 -15.52
N THR A 48 28.33 1.26 -15.98
CA THR A 48 27.64 1.82 -17.15
C THR A 48 26.36 2.50 -16.68
N TYR A 49 26.07 3.71 -17.17
CA TYR A 49 24.89 4.47 -16.76
C TYR A 49 24.24 5.22 -17.94
N GLY A 50 22.98 5.58 -17.74
CA GLY A 50 22.15 6.26 -18.73
C GLY A 50 21.35 5.26 -19.57
N SER A 51 20.04 5.50 -19.66
CA SER A 51 19.10 4.55 -20.28
C SER A 51 19.39 4.34 -21.77
N LYS A 52 19.97 5.33 -22.45
CA LYS A 52 20.40 5.24 -23.84
C LYS A 52 21.40 4.11 -24.11
N LEU A 53 22.36 3.88 -23.21
CA LEU A 53 23.37 2.82 -23.38
C LEU A 53 22.84 1.46 -22.95
N LEU A 54 21.97 1.45 -21.94
CA LEU A 54 21.50 0.25 -21.27
C LEU A 54 20.18 -0.29 -21.82
N GLY A 55 19.44 0.52 -22.60
CA GLY A 55 18.13 0.19 -23.13
C GLY A 55 18.12 -1.07 -24.00
N ASN A 56 19.24 -1.40 -24.65
CA ASN A 56 19.38 -2.62 -25.44
C ASN A 56 19.29 -3.92 -24.62
N TYR A 57 19.54 -3.87 -23.31
CA TYR A 57 19.38 -5.02 -22.42
C TYR A 57 17.92 -5.21 -21.96
N MET A 58 17.02 -4.29 -22.31
CA MET A 58 15.61 -4.35 -21.97
C MET A 58 14.76 -4.44 -23.23
N SER A 59 13.80 -5.37 -23.22
CA SER A 59 12.75 -5.44 -24.21
C SER A 59 11.41 -5.20 -23.54
N LEU A 60 10.82 -4.02 -23.75
CA LEU A 60 9.44 -3.73 -23.39
C LEU A 60 8.52 -4.62 -24.23
N LYS A 61 7.61 -5.33 -23.56
CA LYS A 61 6.67 -6.26 -24.18
C LYS A 61 5.25 -5.73 -24.12
N ASN A 62 4.83 -5.27 -22.94
CA ASN A 62 3.46 -4.84 -22.64
C ASN A 62 2.39 -5.79 -23.17
N SER A 63 2.65 -7.10 -23.06
CA SER A 63 1.80 -8.16 -23.60
C SER A 63 1.15 -8.95 -22.48
N ARG A 64 -0.13 -9.29 -22.63
CA ARG A 64 -0.86 -10.14 -21.67
C ARG A 64 -0.17 -11.51 -21.53
N ILE A 65 0.00 -11.96 -20.29
CA ILE A 65 0.46 -13.31 -19.98
C ILE A 65 -0.75 -14.25 -19.94
N THR A 66 -0.63 -15.42 -20.56
CA THR A 66 -1.60 -16.49 -20.42
C THR A 66 -1.55 -17.02 -18.99
N PHE A 67 -2.58 -16.68 -18.21
CA PHE A 67 -2.74 -17.15 -16.83
C PHE A 67 -3.69 -18.35 -16.80
N ASN A 68 -3.13 -19.52 -16.51
CA ASN A 68 -3.87 -20.78 -16.41
C ASN A 68 -4.56 -20.84 -15.06
N ARG A 69 -5.83 -20.40 -15.02
CA ARG A 69 -6.63 -20.35 -13.79
C ARG A 69 -7.18 -21.71 -13.41
N PHE A 70 -7.22 -21.97 -12.12
CA PHE A 70 -7.94 -23.07 -11.51
C PHE A 70 -9.09 -22.46 -10.71
N SER A 71 -10.32 -22.76 -11.11
CA SER A 71 -11.49 -22.26 -10.41
C SER A 71 -11.80 -23.14 -9.21
N ASP A 72 -11.78 -22.58 -8.01
CA ASP A 72 -12.74 -22.97 -6.98
C ASP A 72 -13.70 -21.81 -6.75
N ALA A 73 -14.98 -22.13 -6.87
CA ALA A 73 -16.09 -21.20 -6.75
C ALA A 73 -16.28 -20.78 -5.28
N SER A 74 -15.63 -19.70 -4.86
CA SER A 74 -16.08 -18.91 -3.73
C SER A 74 -15.79 -17.44 -4.00
N GLN A 75 -16.74 -16.80 -4.69
CA GLN A 75 -16.75 -15.37 -4.89
C GLN A 75 -16.88 -14.66 -3.55
N SER A 76 -15.95 -13.77 -3.25
CA SER A 76 -16.17 -12.71 -2.28
C SER A 76 -16.74 -11.51 -3.05
N GLN A 77 -17.99 -11.17 -2.78
CA GLN A 77 -18.69 -10.10 -3.47
C GLN A 77 -18.25 -8.75 -2.91
N ALA A 78 -17.62 -7.92 -3.75
CA ALA A 78 -17.51 -6.49 -3.51
C ALA A 78 -18.91 -5.88 -3.60
N VAL A 79 -19.36 -5.23 -2.52
CA VAL A 79 -20.65 -4.55 -2.50
C VAL A 79 -20.43 -3.11 -2.93
N ALA A 80 -20.63 -2.83 -4.23
CA ALA A 80 -20.77 -1.46 -4.70
C ALA A 80 -22.16 -0.94 -4.30
N GLN A 81 -22.20 0.11 -3.47
CA GLN A 81 -23.43 0.85 -3.21
C GLN A 81 -23.73 1.76 -4.41
N ALA A 82 -24.92 1.63 -5.00
CA ALA A 82 -25.42 2.62 -5.94
C ALA A 82 -25.92 3.85 -5.16
N LEU A 83 -25.10 4.89 -5.07
CA LEU A 83 -25.51 6.20 -4.54
C LEU A 83 -26.40 6.92 -5.57
N LYS A 84 -27.42 7.63 -5.08
CA LYS A 84 -28.14 8.63 -5.87
C LYS A 84 -27.16 9.74 -6.25
N THR A 85 -26.95 9.97 -7.54
CA THR A 85 -26.08 11.03 -8.05
C THR A 85 -26.62 12.42 -7.71
N VAL A 86 -25.92 13.10 -6.80
CA VAL A 86 -26.22 14.44 -6.25
C VAL A 86 -26.28 15.52 -7.33
N ASN A 87 -25.45 15.39 -8.37
CA ASN A 87 -25.32 16.39 -9.45
C ASN A 87 -26.58 16.61 -10.30
N SER A 88 -27.63 15.80 -10.12
CA SER A 88 -28.88 15.90 -10.88
C SER A 88 -29.99 16.69 -10.17
N TYR A 89 -29.85 17.00 -8.87
CA TYR A 89 -30.89 17.72 -8.14
C TYR A 89 -30.96 19.19 -8.61
N GLN A 90 -32.14 19.59 -9.06
CA GLN A 90 -32.48 20.97 -9.42
C GLN A 90 -33.72 21.37 -8.63
N PRO A 91 -33.62 22.32 -7.68
CA PRO A 91 -34.77 22.76 -6.90
C PRO A 91 -35.78 23.54 -7.76
N ASP A 92 -37.06 23.42 -7.42
CA ASP A 92 -38.14 24.15 -8.10
C ASP A 92 -38.19 25.61 -7.66
N LEU A 93 -37.74 26.51 -8.55
CA LEU A 93 -37.74 27.96 -8.36
C LEU A 93 -39.05 28.64 -8.79
N THR A 94 -40.09 27.88 -9.17
CA THR A 94 -41.38 28.46 -9.57
C THR A 94 -41.95 29.31 -8.45
N ASN A 95 -42.23 30.58 -8.74
CA ASN A 95 -42.70 31.61 -7.79
C ASN A 95 -41.70 31.94 -6.66
N ALA A 96 -40.42 31.59 -6.79
CA ALA A 96 -39.41 31.92 -5.80
C ALA A 96 -38.85 33.34 -5.98
N VAL A 97 -38.68 34.07 -4.88
CA VAL A 97 -38.13 35.43 -4.86
C VAL A 97 -36.63 35.39 -4.57
N ALA A 98 -35.83 36.09 -5.37
CA ALA A 98 -34.38 36.13 -5.19
C ALA A 98 -33.98 37.00 -3.98
N LEU A 99 -33.17 36.44 -3.08
CA LEU A 99 -32.48 37.16 -2.02
C LEU A 99 -31.20 37.77 -2.59
N THR A 100 -31.07 39.10 -2.51
CA THR A 100 -29.89 39.81 -3.01
C THR A 100 -29.35 40.79 -1.97
N GLY A 101 -28.04 40.97 -1.94
CA GLY A 101 -27.37 41.90 -1.02
C GLY A 101 -27.39 41.43 0.44
N ASN A 102 -27.69 42.36 1.34
CA ASN A 102 -27.56 42.21 2.80
C ASN A 102 -28.80 42.69 3.59
N GLN A 103 -29.95 42.77 2.92
CA GLN A 103 -31.19 43.28 3.50
C GLN A 103 -31.92 42.22 4.35
N TRP A 104 -32.95 42.65 5.09
CA TRP A 104 -33.82 41.74 5.85
C TRP A 104 -34.99 41.25 5.01
N TYR A 105 -35.25 39.94 5.05
CA TYR A 105 -36.37 39.29 4.35
C TYR A 105 -37.23 38.49 5.33
N THR A 106 -38.54 38.50 5.13
CA THR A 106 -39.50 37.67 5.88
C THR A 106 -40.09 36.61 4.95
N ILE A 107 -39.98 35.35 5.34
CA ILE A 107 -40.52 34.18 4.62
C ILE A 107 -41.78 33.74 5.33
N ASN A 108 -42.96 34.01 4.78
CA ASN A 108 -44.23 33.58 5.35
C ASN A 108 -44.59 32.16 4.92
N SER A 109 -45.70 31.63 5.45
CA SER A 109 -46.21 30.31 5.07
C SER A 109 -46.50 30.23 3.57
N GLY A 110 -45.92 29.24 2.89
CA GLY A 110 -46.06 29.03 1.45
C GLY A 110 -45.15 29.90 0.57
N ASP A 111 -44.44 30.89 1.12
CA ASP A 111 -43.48 31.69 0.37
C ASP A 111 -42.26 30.84 -0.01
N LYS A 112 -41.70 31.09 -1.20
CA LYS A 112 -40.42 30.54 -1.64
C LYS A 112 -39.42 31.67 -1.87
N TYR A 113 -38.23 31.55 -1.30
CA TYR A 113 -37.12 32.46 -1.54
C TYR A 113 -35.89 31.67 -1.98
N TYR A 114 -34.99 32.28 -2.75
CA TYR A 114 -33.75 31.64 -3.13
C TYR A 114 -32.54 32.57 -3.13
N ILE A 115 -31.35 32.03 -2.84
CA ILE A 115 -30.07 32.71 -3.02
C ILE A 115 -29.51 32.29 -4.38
N PRO A 116 -29.31 33.21 -5.35
CA PRO A 116 -28.83 32.87 -6.68
C PRO A 116 -27.44 32.22 -6.70
N ALA A 117 -27.18 31.36 -7.69
CA ALA A 117 -25.88 30.72 -7.87
C ALA A 117 -24.75 31.76 -8.03
N ASN A 118 -23.56 31.44 -7.55
CA ASN A 118 -22.37 32.31 -7.58
C ASN A 118 -22.52 33.65 -6.84
N THR A 119 -23.55 33.80 -6.00
CA THR A 119 -23.72 34.98 -5.14
C THR A 119 -23.51 34.61 -3.68
N THR A 120 -23.32 35.61 -2.82
CA THR A 120 -23.31 35.45 -1.37
C THR A 120 -24.34 36.37 -0.76
N PHE A 121 -25.26 35.81 0.01
CA PHE A 121 -26.23 36.56 0.79
C PHE A 121 -25.76 36.64 2.25
N THR A 122 -25.77 37.85 2.82
CA THR A 122 -25.33 38.12 4.20
C THR A 122 -26.35 38.84 5.07
N GLY A 123 -27.56 39.04 4.54
CA GLY A 123 -28.64 39.74 5.24
C GLY A 123 -29.35 38.88 6.29
N GLY A 124 -30.38 39.46 6.90
CA GLY A 124 -31.24 38.75 7.86
C GLY A 124 -32.39 38.01 7.17
N ILE A 125 -32.72 36.80 7.65
CA ILE A 125 -33.86 36.01 7.18
C ILE A 125 -34.72 35.67 8.39
N ASN A 126 -36.00 36.05 8.35
CA ASN A 126 -36.98 35.74 9.38
C ASN A 126 -38.07 34.81 8.80
N PHE A 127 -38.17 33.58 9.30
CA PHE A 127 -39.30 32.72 8.96
C PHE A 127 -40.51 33.08 9.83
N ASN A 128 -41.60 33.51 9.19
CA ASN A 128 -42.89 33.82 9.82
C ASN A 128 -43.97 32.80 9.39
N GLY A 129 -43.58 31.53 9.25
CA GLY A 129 -44.45 30.43 8.84
C GLY A 129 -43.72 29.32 8.09
N ALA A 130 -44.47 28.33 7.60
CA ALA A 130 -43.98 27.18 6.84
C ALA A 130 -43.65 27.56 5.38
N GLY A 131 -42.59 28.35 5.19
CA GLY A 131 -42.06 28.70 3.87
C GLY A 131 -40.81 27.89 3.48
N THR A 132 -40.23 28.19 2.32
CA THR A 132 -39.06 27.50 1.78
C THR A 132 -37.94 28.48 1.44
N LEU A 133 -36.71 28.17 1.87
CA LEU A 133 -35.47 28.84 1.46
C LEU A 133 -34.62 27.89 0.61
N ILE A 134 -34.30 28.31 -0.61
CA ILE A 134 -33.49 27.54 -1.56
C ILE A 134 -32.12 28.21 -1.70
N ILE A 135 -31.03 27.44 -1.58
CA ILE A 135 -29.67 27.98 -1.58
C ILE A 135 -28.93 27.42 -2.79
N LEU A 136 -28.74 28.24 -3.83
CA LEU A 136 -27.93 27.91 -5.01
C LEU A 136 -26.51 28.52 -4.92
N GLY A 137 -26.37 29.65 -4.21
CA GLY A 137 -25.10 30.33 -3.94
C GLY A 137 -24.63 30.12 -2.49
N ASN A 138 -24.18 31.16 -1.82
CA ASN A 138 -23.66 31.08 -0.45
C ASN A 138 -24.57 31.84 0.53
N LEU A 139 -24.92 31.20 1.65
CA LEU A 139 -25.50 31.85 2.82
C LEU A 139 -24.41 32.04 3.87
N GLY A 140 -24.10 33.29 4.20
CA GLY A 140 -23.17 33.66 5.28
C GLY A 140 -23.76 34.78 6.16
N GLY A 141 -23.13 35.09 7.30
CA GLY A 141 -23.40 36.30 8.09
C GLY A 141 -24.78 36.48 8.74
N SER A 142 -25.76 35.61 8.52
CA SER A 142 -27.08 35.71 9.19
C SER A 142 -26.97 35.37 10.68
N ASN A 143 -27.23 36.36 11.55
CA ASN A 143 -27.05 36.24 13.01
C ASN A 143 -27.93 35.18 13.69
N TRP A 144 -29.10 34.83 13.13
CA TRP A 144 -29.96 33.75 13.62
C TRP A 144 -31.04 33.37 12.59
N LEU A 145 -30.82 32.30 11.81
CA LEU A 145 -31.78 31.69 10.89
C LEU A 145 -32.51 30.54 11.61
N ASN A 146 -33.72 30.82 12.06
CA ASN A 146 -34.55 29.86 12.80
C ASN A 146 -35.65 29.29 11.90
N VAL A 147 -35.56 28.00 11.53
CA VAL A 147 -36.54 27.36 10.63
C VAL A 147 -37.67 26.74 11.45
N PRO A 148 -38.93 27.21 11.33
CA PRO A 148 -40.04 26.75 12.15
C PRO A 148 -40.63 25.43 11.65
N ASN A 149 -41.59 24.88 12.38
CA ASN A 149 -42.37 23.71 11.95
C ASN A 149 -42.95 23.92 10.54
N GLY A 150 -42.74 22.93 9.65
CA GLY A 150 -43.13 22.98 8.25
C GLY A 150 -42.23 23.83 7.35
N GLY A 151 -41.28 24.58 7.92
CA GLY A 151 -40.27 25.31 7.16
C GLY A 151 -39.26 24.38 6.51
N VAL A 152 -38.82 24.73 5.30
CA VAL A 152 -37.90 23.91 4.49
C VAL A 152 -36.69 24.73 4.07
N VAL A 153 -35.50 24.15 4.18
CA VAL A 153 -34.27 24.67 3.60
C VAL A 153 -33.70 23.64 2.63
N ASP A 154 -33.61 24.02 1.36
CA ASP A 154 -33.04 23.19 0.30
C ASP A 154 -31.70 23.79 -0.14
N VAL A 155 -30.61 23.05 0.05
CA VAL A 155 -29.27 23.45 -0.41
C VAL A 155 -28.96 22.67 -1.67
N ALA A 156 -28.87 23.36 -2.81
CA ALA A 156 -28.59 22.73 -4.10
C ALA A 156 -27.10 22.33 -4.24
N PRO A 157 -26.70 21.56 -5.27
CA PRO A 157 -25.31 21.11 -5.42
C PRO A 157 -24.24 22.22 -5.43
N SER A 158 -24.57 23.41 -5.94
CA SER A 158 -23.67 24.58 -5.90
C SER A 158 -23.80 25.43 -4.63
N GLY A 159 -24.79 25.11 -3.80
CA GLY A 159 -25.18 25.87 -2.63
C GLY A 159 -24.30 25.60 -1.42
N ASN A 160 -24.06 26.64 -0.61
CA ASN A 160 -23.28 26.52 0.62
C ASN A 160 -23.94 27.29 1.78
N ILE A 161 -24.01 26.66 2.96
CA ILE A 161 -24.26 27.35 4.24
C ILE A 161 -22.91 27.45 4.96
N GLN A 162 -22.43 28.67 5.14
CA GLN A 162 -21.12 28.94 5.73
C GLN A 162 -21.18 28.95 7.26
N SER A 163 -20.02 28.79 7.92
CA SER A 163 -19.89 28.86 9.38
C SER A 163 -20.32 30.19 10.00
N THR A 164 -20.41 31.26 9.20
CA THR A 164 -20.88 32.58 9.64
C THR A 164 -22.41 32.69 9.66
N ALA A 165 -23.14 31.71 9.12
CA ALA A 165 -24.59 31.62 9.24
C ALA A 165 -24.96 30.80 10.48
N ASN A 166 -25.67 31.42 11.41
CA ASN A 166 -26.17 30.75 12.59
C ASN A 166 -27.54 30.12 12.28
N PHE A 167 -27.58 28.81 12.08
CA PHE A 167 -28.71 28.12 11.47
C PHE A 167 -29.27 27.04 12.42
N HIS A 168 -30.56 27.16 12.78
CA HIS A 168 -31.25 26.24 13.66
C HIS A 168 -32.51 25.63 13.01
N LEU A 169 -32.74 24.34 13.24
CA LEU A 169 -33.91 23.58 12.79
C LEU A 169 -34.82 23.25 13.98
N ASN A 170 -36.00 23.85 14.05
CA ASN A 170 -37.00 23.48 15.07
C ASN A 170 -37.71 22.16 14.73
N ALA A 171 -38.42 21.59 15.71
CA ALA A 171 -39.26 20.42 15.50
C ALA A 171 -40.22 20.61 14.31
N GLY A 172 -40.25 19.62 13.42
CA GLY A 172 -41.07 19.62 12.20
C GLY A 172 -40.53 20.44 11.03
N SER A 173 -39.38 21.12 11.17
CA SER A 173 -38.66 21.73 10.04
C SER A 173 -37.83 20.70 9.27
N THR A 174 -37.42 21.03 8.04
CA THR A 174 -36.60 20.15 7.19
C THR A 174 -35.41 20.87 6.57
N LEU A 175 -34.23 20.25 6.61
CA LEU A 175 -33.08 20.56 5.77
C LEU A 175 -32.89 19.43 4.75
N ASN A 176 -32.88 19.75 3.46
CA ASN A 176 -32.39 18.87 2.41
C ASN A 176 -31.06 19.41 1.88
N ASN A 177 -29.96 18.71 2.17
CA ASN A 177 -28.62 19.13 1.77
C ASN A 177 -28.12 18.34 0.57
N TYR A 178 -27.99 18.99 -0.58
CA TYR A 178 -27.29 18.50 -1.77
C TYR A 178 -25.97 19.25 -2.04
N GLY A 179 -25.66 20.30 -1.26
CA GLY A 179 -24.45 21.13 -1.38
C GLY A 179 -23.53 20.99 -0.16
N ASN A 180 -22.94 22.08 0.34
CA ASN A 180 -22.08 22.02 1.53
C ASN A 180 -22.67 22.82 2.68
N VAL A 181 -22.86 22.18 3.84
CA VAL A 181 -23.47 22.84 5.00
C VAL A 181 -22.54 22.79 6.19
N THR A 182 -22.25 23.96 6.76
CA THR A 182 -21.70 24.08 8.11
C THR A 182 -22.82 24.39 9.08
N TYR A 183 -23.08 23.47 10.00
CA TYR A 183 -24.09 23.59 11.04
C TYR A 183 -23.43 24.03 12.35
N THR A 184 -23.92 25.13 12.91
CA THR A 184 -23.25 25.88 13.99
C THR A 184 -24.02 25.86 15.31
N THR A 185 -25.30 25.45 15.30
CA THR A 185 -26.07 25.35 16.55
C THR A 185 -25.85 24.03 17.25
N GLN A 186 -26.03 24.05 18.58
CA GLN A 186 -25.76 22.91 19.46
C GLN A 186 -26.90 21.89 19.50
N THR A 187 -28.02 22.17 18.83
CA THR A 187 -29.16 21.26 18.76
C THR A 187 -29.69 21.15 17.34
N VAL A 188 -30.20 19.96 17.01
CA VAL A 188 -31.14 19.71 15.93
C VAL A 188 -32.42 19.23 16.59
N ASP A 189 -33.57 19.77 16.16
CA ASP A 189 -34.89 19.32 16.61
C ASP A 189 -35.76 18.82 15.45
N GLY A 190 -35.41 19.19 14.20
CA GLY A 190 -36.12 18.87 12.97
C GLY A 190 -35.53 17.69 12.18
N THR A 191 -35.87 17.63 10.89
CA THR A 191 -35.40 16.61 9.95
C THR A 191 -34.19 17.11 9.16
N VAL A 192 -33.14 16.30 9.07
CA VAL A 192 -31.98 16.53 8.22
C VAL A 192 -31.86 15.39 7.22
N ASN A 193 -31.90 15.70 5.93
CA ASN A 193 -31.61 14.78 4.84
C ASN A 193 -30.32 15.22 4.16
N ASN A 194 -29.21 14.58 4.51
CA ASN A 194 -27.90 14.89 3.96
C ASN A 194 -27.57 13.98 2.78
N PHE A 195 -27.27 14.58 1.62
CA PHE A 195 -26.84 13.92 0.39
C PHE A 195 -25.47 14.41 -0.08
N SER A 196 -24.80 15.30 0.67
CA SER A 196 -23.49 15.86 0.35
C SER A 196 -22.66 16.06 1.65
N GLU A 197 -21.81 17.08 1.75
CA GLU A 197 -21.02 17.36 2.95
C GLU A 197 -21.81 18.20 3.98
N LEU A 198 -21.87 17.70 5.23
CA LEU A 198 -22.46 18.40 6.37
C LEU A 198 -21.51 18.33 7.58
N VAL A 199 -21.10 19.49 8.08
CA VAL A 199 -20.16 19.60 9.21
C VAL A 199 -20.86 20.26 10.40
N PHE A 200 -20.96 19.53 11.52
CA PHE A 200 -21.33 20.08 12.81
C PHE A 200 -20.07 20.57 13.53
N THR A 201 -20.01 21.87 13.77
CA THR A 201 -18.77 22.51 14.28
C THR A 201 -18.65 22.49 15.79
N GLN A 202 -19.78 22.43 16.50
CA GLN A 202 -19.86 22.50 17.95
C GLN A 202 -20.24 21.14 18.57
N GLN A 203 -20.25 21.09 19.90
CA GLN A 203 -20.96 20.03 20.61
C GLN A 203 -22.43 20.02 20.18
N LEU A 204 -22.99 18.84 19.93
CA LEU A 204 -24.31 18.67 19.32
C LEU A 204 -25.19 17.75 20.15
N SER A 205 -26.47 18.10 20.27
CA SER A 205 -27.54 17.22 20.72
C SER A 205 -28.56 17.01 19.60
N LEU A 206 -28.75 15.76 19.20
CA LEU A 206 -29.88 15.34 18.36
C LEU A 206 -31.06 15.06 19.28
N ASN A 207 -31.98 16.01 19.41
CA ASN A 207 -33.09 15.92 20.35
C ASN A 207 -34.12 14.88 19.92
N GLY A 208 -34.97 14.42 20.84
CA GLY A 208 -35.86 13.27 20.62
C GLY A 208 -36.83 13.37 19.43
N SER A 209 -37.15 14.58 18.95
CA SER A 209 -37.97 14.81 17.75
C SER A 209 -37.18 14.78 16.44
N SER A 210 -35.85 14.70 16.51
CA SER A 210 -34.98 14.80 15.34
C SER A 210 -35.05 13.54 14.48
N VAL A 211 -34.93 13.74 13.17
CA VAL A 211 -34.70 12.65 12.22
C VAL A 211 -33.50 13.03 11.37
N VAL A 212 -32.36 12.38 11.59
CA VAL A 212 -31.13 12.70 10.85
C VAL A 212 -30.77 11.53 9.94
N ASN A 213 -30.82 11.78 8.64
CA ASN A 213 -30.50 10.83 7.58
C ASN A 213 -29.24 11.28 6.85
N ASN A 214 -28.14 10.56 7.04
CA ASN A 214 -26.90 10.79 6.34
C ASN A 214 -26.74 9.79 5.18
N ASN A 215 -26.79 10.26 3.94
CA ASN A 215 -26.57 9.45 2.74
C ASN A 215 -25.22 9.77 2.06
N CYS A 216 -24.43 10.70 2.62
CA CYS A 216 -23.12 11.09 2.09
C CYS A 216 -22.14 11.34 3.24
N SER A 217 -21.55 12.53 3.39
CA SER A 217 -20.51 12.80 4.40
C SER A 217 -21.03 13.69 5.53
N MET A 218 -20.86 13.25 6.77
CA MET A 218 -21.24 13.99 7.97
C MET A 218 -20.11 14.00 9.00
N VAL A 219 -19.66 15.19 9.41
CA VAL A 219 -18.54 15.35 10.36
C VAL A 219 -19.03 16.03 11.64
N PHE A 220 -18.70 15.43 12.78
CA PHE A 220 -19.00 15.96 14.11
C PHE A 220 -17.69 16.36 14.81
N ASN A 221 -17.40 17.66 14.83
CA ASN A 221 -16.17 18.16 15.47
C ASN A 221 -16.26 18.13 17.00
N GLY A 222 -17.45 18.36 17.56
CA GLY A 222 -17.70 18.32 19.01
C GLY A 222 -18.32 17.00 19.48
N PHE A 223 -18.39 16.84 20.81
CA PHE A 223 -19.05 15.68 21.42
C PHE A 223 -20.51 15.62 20.98
N THR A 224 -21.03 14.44 20.65
CA THR A 224 -22.41 14.31 20.14
C THR A 224 -23.31 13.51 21.09
N GLN A 225 -24.44 14.08 21.46
CA GLN A 225 -25.50 13.44 22.26
C GLN A 225 -26.62 12.98 21.32
N LEU A 226 -26.85 11.68 21.22
CA LEU A 226 -27.89 11.09 20.38
C LEU A 226 -29.09 10.73 21.26
N ASN A 227 -30.10 11.61 21.32
CA ASN A 227 -31.39 11.33 21.97
C ASN A 227 -32.42 10.75 20.99
N ALA A 228 -32.12 10.78 19.69
CA ALA A 228 -32.91 10.25 18.58
C ALA A 228 -32.07 9.36 17.66
N ALA A 229 -32.68 8.89 16.57
CA ALA A 229 -32.00 8.07 15.57
C ALA A 229 -31.14 8.94 14.62
N LEU A 230 -29.88 8.55 14.46
CA LEU A 230 -29.02 8.96 13.35
C LEU A 230 -28.90 7.78 12.38
N ASN A 231 -29.45 7.93 11.19
CA ASN A 231 -29.38 6.93 10.13
C ASN A 231 -28.18 7.24 9.23
N ASN A 232 -27.08 6.49 9.37
CA ASN A 232 -25.88 6.61 8.58
C ASN A 232 -25.85 5.58 7.44
N GLY A 233 -26.13 6.03 6.23
CA GLY A 233 -25.97 5.30 4.98
C GLY A 233 -24.65 5.58 4.23
N GLY A 234 -23.92 6.64 4.61
CA GLY A 234 -22.67 7.07 3.99
C GLY A 234 -21.49 7.04 4.96
N PHE A 235 -20.81 8.17 5.11
CA PHE A 235 -19.67 8.40 6.00
C PHE A 235 -20.06 9.31 7.17
N ALA A 236 -19.76 8.87 8.40
CA ALA A 236 -19.84 9.71 9.60
C ALA A 236 -18.48 9.74 10.31
N ASP A 237 -17.97 10.92 10.69
CA ASP A 237 -16.74 11.09 11.47
C ASP A 237 -17.03 11.79 12.80
N PHE A 238 -16.83 11.08 13.90
CA PHE A 238 -16.97 11.60 15.27
C PHE A 238 -15.60 11.90 15.88
N LYS A 239 -15.23 13.19 15.91
CA LYS A 239 -13.90 13.61 16.37
C LYS A 239 -13.72 13.65 17.88
N ALA A 240 -14.81 13.85 18.60
CA ALA A 240 -14.81 13.93 20.06
C ALA A 240 -15.71 12.86 20.72
N GLY A 241 -16.09 11.82 19.97
CA GLY A 241 -16.92 10.73 20.44
C GLY A 241 -18.38 11.12 20.61
N PHE A 242 -19.14 10.27 21.29
CA PHE A 242 -20.57 10.43 21.46
C PHE A 242 -21.14 9.69 22.67
N HIS A 243 -22.35 10.09 23.06
CA HIS A 243 -23.23 9.35 23.94
C HIS A 243 -24.53 9.03 23.22
N ILE A 244 -24.93 7.76 23.21
CA ILE A 244 -26.23 7.32 22.72
C ILE A 244 -27.13 7.07 23.92
N ASN A 245 -28.13 7.93 24.11
CA ASN A 245 -29.12 7.78 25.18
C ASN A 245 -30.01 6.54 24.97
N GLY A 246 -30.74 6.10 26.00
CA GLY A 246 -31.55 4.88 25.95
C GLY A 246 -32.60 4.83 24.82
N SER A 247 -33.14 5.99 24.41
CA SER A 247 -34.05 6.12 23.26
C SER A 247 -33.32 6.39 21.93
N GLY A 248 -32.05 6.77 21.98
CA GLY A 248 -31.22 7.09 20.83
C GLY A 248 -30.70 5.85 20.11
N ASN A 249 -30.41 5.99 18.82
CA ASN A 249 -29.81 4.92 18.02
C ASN A 249 -28.85 5.49 16.98
N LEU A 250 -27.71 4.82 16.77
CA LEU A 250 -26.93 4.96 15.53
C LEU A 250 -27.30 3.79 14.62
N VAL A 251 -27.97 4.07 13.51
CA VAL A 251 -28.46 3.07 12.57
C VAL A 251 -27.56 3.10 11.33
N LEU A 252 -26.93 1.97 11.02
CA LEU A 252 -25.97 1.83 9.93
C LEU A 252 -26.60 1.10 8.74
N ALA A 253 -26.10 1.37 7.54
CA ALA A 253 -26.45 0.63 6.33
C ALA A 253 -25.24 -0.16 5.78
N THR A 254 -25.52 -1.17 4.93
CA THR A 254 -24.50 -1.92 4.20
C THR A 254 -23.56 -0.96 3.46
N GLY A 255 -22.25 -1.04 3.66
CA GLY A 255 -21.27 -0.18 3.00
C GLY A 255 -21.09 1.21 3.63
N SER A 256 -21.82 1.53 4.72
CA SER A 256 -21.57 2.74 5.50
C SER A 256 -20.29 2.64 6.33
N LEU A 257 -19.66 3.78 6.54
CA LEU A 257 -18.45 3.94 7.35
C LEU A 257 -18.72 4.92 8.50
N THR A 258 -18.27 4.54 9.70
CA THR A 258 -18.25 5.44 10.86
C THR A 258 -16.84 5.48 11.45
N ASP A 259 -16.18 6.63 11.35
CA ASP A 259 -14.89 6.86 12.00
C ASP A 259 -15.13 7.51 13.38
N ILE A 260 -14.39 7.05 14.39
CA ILE A 260 -14.36 7.66 15.72
C ILE A 260 -12.91 7.97 16.06
N THR A 261 -12.54 9.23 15.83
CA THR A 261 -11.14 9.69 15.80
C THR A 261 -10.67 10.29 17.13
N GLY A 262 -11.54 10.37 18.14
CA GLY A 262 -11.18 10.79 19.48
C GLY A 262 -12.36 10.81 20.46
N GLY A 263 -12.07 11.14 21.73
CA GLY A 263 -13.08 11.35 22.77
C GLY A 263 -13.64 10.08 23.41
N ASN A 264 -14.85 10.15 23.96
CA ASN A 264 -15.47 9.06 24.72
C ASN A 264 -16.68 8.49 23.99
N ILE A 265 -16.81 7.16 23.96
CA ILE A 265 -17.94 6.42 23.39
C ILE A 265 -18.74 5.79 24.52
N THR A 266 -19.99 6.21 24.70
CA THR A 266 -20.93 5.60 25.67
C THR A 266 -22.26 5.26 25.02
N VAL A 267 -22.84 4.12 25.40
CA VAL A 267 -24.03 3.56 24.72
C VAL A 267 -25.04 3.00 25.72
N ASP A 268 -26.14 3.72 25.89
CA ASP A 268 -27.34 3.28 26.61
C ASP A 268 -28.41 2.75 25.66
N GLY A 269 -28.47 3.32 24.44
CA GLY A 269 -29.33 2.86 23.33
C GLY A 269 -28.70 1.74 22.49
N LYS A 270 -28.68 1.87 21.16
CA LYS A 270 -28.07 0.85 20.28
C LYS A 270 -27.28 1.46 19.12
N ILE A 271 -26.24 0.74 18.70
CA ILE A 271 -25.60 0.89 17.40
C ILE A 271 -26.00 -0.35 16.58
N LYS A 272 -26.71 -0.18 15.48
CA LYS A 272 -27.31 -1.32 14.78
C LYS A 272 -27.25 -1.22 13.27
N ASN A 273 -26.99 -2.33 12.61
CA ASN A 273 -27.14 -2.48 11.17
C ASN A 273 -28.29 -3.48 10.89
N THR A 274 -29.36 -2.99 10.28
CA THR A 274 -30.53 -3.83 9.95
C THR A 274 -30.49 -4.36 8.51
N SER A 275 -29.39 -4.16 7.79
CA SER A 275 -29.23 -4.55 6.39
C SER A 275 -28.45 -5.87 6.23
N ASN A 276 -28.49 -6.45 5.02
CA ASN A 276 -27.95 -7.78 4.76
C ASN A 276 -26.42 -7.83 4.54
N GLY A 277 -25.76 -6.69 4.32
CA GLY A 277 -24.31 -6.57 4.18
C GLY A 277 -23.67 -5.80 5.33
N PHE A 278 -22.34 -5.83 5.40
CA PHE A 278 -21.60 -5.23 6.51
C PHE A 278 -21.56 -3.70 6.44
N ALA A 279 -21.68 -3.06 7.60
CA ALA A 279 -21.23 -1.70 7.86
C ALA A 279 -19.88 -1.74 8.59
N ARG A 280 -19.08 -0.67 8.50
CA ARG A 280 -17.77 -0.59 9.16
C ARG A 280 -17.72 0.54 10.18
N ILE A 281 -17.13 0.25 11.35
CA ILE A 281 -16.79 1.26 12.37
C ILE A 281 -15.29 1.18 12.66
N ASP A 282 -14.59 2.30 12.53
CA ASP A 282 -13.16 2.40 12.86
C ASP A 282 -12.98 3.27 14.10
N ILE A 283 -12.42 2.69 15.16
CA ILE A 283 -12.20 3.37 16.45
C ILE A 283 -10.71 3.55 16.64
N SER A 284 -10.26 4.80 16.57
CA SER A 284 -8.86 5.16 16.77
C SER A 284 -8.40 4.91 18.21
N ASN A 285 -7.08 4.85 18.40
CA ASN A 285 -6.45 4.77 19.72
C ASN A 285 -6.64 6.04 20.58
N ALA A 286 -7.05 7.16 19.98
CA ALA A 286 -7.38 8.39 20.69
C ALA A 286 -8.80 8.39 21.27
N ALA A 287 -9.65 7.44 20.87
CA ALA A 287 -10.99 7.26 21.40
C ALA A 287 -10.98 6.26 22.57
N THR A 288 -11.84 6.49 23.57
CA THR A 288 -12.00 5.62 24.74
C THR A 288 -13.40 5.01 24.75
N ILE A 289 -13.46 3.68 24.91
CA ILE A 289 -14.70 2.97 25.16
C ILE A 289 -15.10 3.18 26.63
N GLY A 290 -16.17 3.94 26.84
CA GLY A 290 -16.77 4.16 28.15
C GLY A 290 -17.84 3.14 28.50
N ASN A 291 -18.76 3.55 29.38
CA ASN A 291 -19.87 2.69 29.80
C ASN A 291 -20.82 2.35 28.63
N MET A 292 -21.07 1.06 28.47
CA MET A 292 -22.09 0.52 27.57
C MET A 292 -23.18 -0.14 28.41
N ASN A 293 -24.26 0.58 28.74
CA ASN A 293 -25.37 0.02 29.50
C ASN A 293 -26.22 -0.95 28.66
N ALA A 294 -26.31 -0.70 27.34
CA ALA A 294 -26.97 -1.58 26.41
C ALA A 294 -26.31 -2.97 26.34
N THR A 295 -27.14 -4.01 26.21
CA THR A 295 -26.69 -5.41 26.12
C THR A 295 -27.55 -6.17 25.11
N PRO A 296 -27.03 -6.50 23.90
CA PRO A 296 -25.77 -6.00 23.34
C PRO A 296 -25.85 -4.48 23.03
N ALA A 297 -24.73 -3.79 22.91
CA ALA A 297 -24.67 -2.40 22.45
C ALA A 297 -24.61 -2.31 20.92
N PHE A 298 -23.98 -3.30 20.28
CA PHE A 298 -23.84 -3.41 18.83
C PHE A 298 -24.63 -4.61 18.29
N GLU A 299 -25.41 -4.40 17.23
CA GLU A 299 -26.28 -5.43 16.65
C GLU A 299 -26.24 -5.45 15.11
N GLY A 300 -26.22 -6.65 14.54
CA GLY A 300 -26.25 -6.88 13.09
C GLY A 300 -24.85 -6.87 12.46
N LYS A 301 -24.79 -6.94 11.14
CA LYS A 301 -23.53 -7.07 10.39
C LYS A 301 -22.69 -5.79 10.46
N ILE A 302 -21.91 -5.67 11.52
CA ILE A 302 -21.03 -4.53 11.77
C ILE A 302 -19.64 -5.10 11.98
N ASP A 303 -18.66 -4.60 11.24
CA ASP A 303 -17.26 -4.85 11.52
C ASP A 303 -16.67 -3.67 12.26
N ILE A 304 -16.23 -3.91 13.50
CA ILE A 304 -15.62 -2.90 14.36
C ILE A 304 -14.12 -3.12 14.35
N ASN A 305 -13.38 -2.20 13.74
CA ASN A 305 -11.93 -2.22 13.71
C ASN A 305 -11.39 -1.31 14.82
N THR A 306 -10.73 -1.91 15.80
CA THR A 306 -10.24 -1.21 16.99
C THR A 306 -9.17 -1.99 17.72
N THR A 307 -8.28 -1.26 18.40
CA THR A 307 -7.37 -1.81 19.42
C THR A 307 -7.95 -1.80 20.83
N ALA A 308 -9.10 -1.15 21.04
CA ALA A 308 -9.76 -1.07 22.33
C ALA A 308 -10.56 -2.36 22.62
N THR A 309 -10.64 -2.74 23.89
CA THR A 309 -11.41 -3.92 24.29
C THR A 309 -12.91 -3.64 24.24
N ILE A 310 -13.65 -4.44 23.45
CA ILE A 310 -15.11 -4.51 23.49
C ILE A 310 -15.50 -5.86 24.07
N TYR A 311 -16.26 -5.86 25.16
CA TYR A 311 -16.70 -7.10 25.80
C TYR A 311 -17.68 -7.86 24.90
N SER A 312 -17.53 -9.19 24.82
CA SER A 312 -18.39 -10.05 24.00
C SER A 312 -19.88 -9.97 24.35
N SER A 313 -20.21 -9.65 25.61
CA SER A 313 -21.61 -9.40 26.04
C SER A 313 -22.23 -8.16 25.40
N LYS A 314 -21.42 -7.26 24.82
CA LYS A 314 -21.86 -6.01 24.20
C LYS A 314 -22.04 -6.11 22.69
N ILE A 315 -21.80 -7.26 22.10
CA ILE A 315 -21.97 -7.48 20.66
C ILE A 315 -22.83 -8.72 20.43
N ASN A 316 -23.62 -8.75 19.34
CA ASN A 316 -24.31 -9.97 18.92
C ASN A 316 -23.42 -10.82 17.99
N SER A 317 -23.92 -11.98 17.55
CA SER A 317 -23.17 -12.94 16.72
C SER A 317 -22.83 -12.46 15.30
N ASP A 318 -23.49 -11.41 14.81
CA ASP A 318 -23.26 -10.88 13.46
C ASP A 318 -22.18 -9.78 13.44
N VAL A 319 -21.80 -9.27 14.61
CA VAL A 319 -20.74 -8.27 14.76
C VAL A 319 -19.39 -8.97 14.71
N THR A 320 -18.50 -8.49 13.86
CA THR A 320 -17.10 -8.91 13.80
C THR A 320 -16.19 -7.86 14.41
N LEU A 321 -15.06 -8.30 14.95
CA LEU A 321 -14.00 -7.42 15.42
C LEU A 321 -12.78 -7.60 14.53
N ASN A 322 -12.25 -6.50 14.00
CA ASN A 322 -11.03 -6.47 13.19
C ASN A 322 -11.06 -7.39 11.96
N ALA A 323 -12.23 -7.65 11.36
CA ALA A 323 -12.33 -8.44 10.13
C ALA A 323 -11.88 -7.66 8.89
N ASN A 324 -11.59 -6.36 9.05
CA ASN A 324 -11.10 -5.46 8.01
C ASN A 324 -12.01 -5.38 6.77
N THR A 325 -13.33 -5.39 6.99
CA THR A 325 -14.35 -5.27 5.95
C THR A 325 -14.03 -4.11 5.00
N PHE A 326 -14.05 -4.38 3.71
CA PHE A 326 -13.78 -3.37 2.69
C PHE A 326 -14.96 -2.42 2.50
N ILE A 327 -14.67 -1.13 2.55
CA ILE A 327 -15.54 -0.05 2.09
C ILE A 327 -14.83 0.62 0.91
N ALA A 328 -15.43 0.56 -0.28
CA ALA A 328 -14.88 1.20 -1.46
C ALA A 328 -14.96 2.74 -1.33
N SER A 329 -13.94 3.47 -1.80
CA SER A 329 -14.05 4.92 -1.91
C SER A 329 -15.12 5.32 -2.93
N ASN A 330 -15.83 6.38 -2.63
CA ASN A 330 -16.64 7.14 -3.58
C ASN A 330 -16.53 8.64 -3.23
N SER A 331 -17.38 9.50 -3.82
CA SER A 331 -17.35 10.94 -3.56
C SER A 331 -17.71 11.35 -2.12
N CYS A 332 -18.35 10.47 -1.36
CA CYS A 332 -18.87 10.70 -0.02
C CYS A 332 -18.14 9.92 1.07
N THR A 333 -17.64 8.73 0.73
CA THR A 333 -17.05 7.78 1.67
C THR A 333 -15.60 7.52 1.28
N PRO A 334 -14.61 7.68 2.19
CA PRO A 334 -13.24 7.28 1.90
C PRO A 334 -13.11 5.75 1.85
N GLN A 335 -12.09 5.27 1.14
CA GLN A 335 -11.79 3.83 1.13
C GLN A 335 -11.31 3.39 2.53
N ARG A 336 -11.78 2.21 2.97
CA ARG A 336 -11.30 1.54 4.18
C ARG A 336 -11.27 0.03 3.99
N GLY A 337 -10.46 -0.65 4.80
CA GLY A 337 -10.35 -2.10 4.81
C GLY A 337 -9.62 -2.70 3.63
N LEU A 338 -9.60 -4.02 3.60
CA LEU A 338 -8.89 -4.80 2.59
C LEU A 338 -9.90 -5.30 1.56
N ALA A 339 -9.75 -4.85 0.32
CA ALA A 339 -10.58 -5.32 -0.79
C ALA A 339 -10.58 -6.84 -0.82
N ALA A 340 -11.77 -7.43 -0.99
CA ALA A 340 -11.87 -8.86 -1.10
C ALA A 340 -11.11 -9.33 -2.35
N CYS A 341 -10.29 -10.37 -2.21
CA CYS A 341 -9.45 -10.85 -3.30
C CYS A 341 -10.32 -11.55 -4.33
N ASP A 342 -10.54 -10.88 -5.47
CA ASP A 342 -11.32 -11.41 -6.57
C ASP A 342 -10.41 -12.17 -7.55
N ASP A 343 -10.30 -13.47 -7.29
CA ASP A 343 -9.52 -14.41 -8.08
C ASP A 343 -9.93 -14.45 -9.57
N SER A 344 -11.17 -14.08 -9.89
CA SER A 344 -11.72 -14.16 -11.25
C SER A 344 -11.18 -13.08 -12.18
N VAL A 345 -10.88 -11.90 -11.62
CA VAL A 345 -10.39 -10.75 -12.39
C VAL A 345 -8.88 -10.69 -12.48
N LEU A 346 -8.14 -11.37 -11.58
CA LEU A 346 -6.68 -11.32 -11.52
C LEU A 346 -6.02 -11.65 -12.87
N GLN A 347 -5.25 -10.70 -13.41
CA GLN A 347 -4.55 -10.85 -14.68
C GLN A 347 -3.09 -10.39 -14.59
N PHE A 348 -2.28 -10.81 -15.55
CA PHE A 348 -0.87 -10.46 -15.61
C PHE A 348 -0.48 -9.93 -16.99
N THR A 349 0.35 -8.89 -17.00
CA THR A 349 0.94 -8.33 -18.22
C THR A 349 2.46 -8.38 -18.09
N LEU A 350 3.14 -9.00 -19.04
CA LEU A 350 4.59 -8.93 -19.13
C LEU A 350 4.96 -7.52 -19.60
N ALA A 351 5.44 -6.69 -18.68
CA ALA A 351 5.83 -5.32 -18.98
C ALA A 351 7.18 -5.31 -19.71
N ALA A 352 8.17 -6.03 -19.18
CA ALA A 352 9.51 -6.10 -19.78
C ALA A 352 10.21 -7.44 -19.52
N THR A 353 11.05 -7.84 -20.47
CA THR A 353 12.09 -8.87 -20.27
C THR A 353 13.46 -8.20 -20.30
N VAL A 354 14.32 -8.51 -19.33
CA VAL A 354 15.65 -7.92 -19.19
C VAL A 354 16.69 -9.01 -19.38
N GLN A 355 17.55 -8.85 -20.38
CA GLN A 355 18.65 -9.76 -20.65
C GLN A 355 19.67 -9.72 -19.51
N SER A 356 20.15 -10.89 -19.05
CA SER A 356 21.22 -11.00 -18.07
C SER A 356 22.51 -10.27 -18.50
N PRO A 357 23.25 -9.66 -17.55
CA PRO A 357 24.59 -9.13 -17.82
C PRO A 357 25.58 -10.27 -18.11
N THR A 358 26.64 -9.94 -18.84
CA THR A 358 27.78 -10.83 -19.07
C THR A 358 29.04 -10.15 -18.56
N VAL A 359 29.76 -10.82 -17.67
CA VAL A 359 30.99 -10.32 -17.05
C VAL A 359 32.07 -11.38 -17.22
N ASN A 360 33.21 -11.00 -17.81
CA ASN A 360 34.32 -11.92 -18.13
C ASN A 360 33.90 -13.20 -18.88
N GLY A 361 32.89 -13.09 -19.75
CA GLY A 361 32.35 -14.21 -20.54
C GLY A 361 31.31 -15.07 -19.81
N ALA A 362 31.11 -14.87 -18.50
CA ALA A 362 30.06 -15.54 -17.73
C ALA A 362 28.74 -14.77 -17.81
N VAL A 363 27.66 -15.45 -18.20
CA VAL A 363 26.30 -14.91 -18.13
C VAL A 363 25.81 -15.06 -16.70
N LEU A 364 25.38 -13.94 -16.10
CA LEU A 364 25.00 -13.90 -14.69
C LEU A 364 23.52 -14.22 -14.48
N SER A 365 23.19 -14.78 -13.32
CA SER A 365 21.81 -15.01 -12.89
C SER A 365 21.36 -13.90 -11.94
N ALA A 366 20.15 -13.37 -12.11
CA ALA A 366 19.57 -12.44 -11.15
C ALA A 366 19.23 -13.18 -9.84
N THR A 367 19.54 -12.58 -8.68
CA THR A 367 19.45 -13.27 -7.39
C THR A 367 18.44 -12.68 -6.45
N ASP A 368 18.35 -11.35 -6.35
CA ASP A 368 17.53 -10.66 -5.35
C ASP A 368 17.12 -9.29 -5.89
N VAL A 369 16.00 -8.77 -5.38
CA VAL A 369 15.42 -7.50 -5.79
C VAL A 369 14.98 -6.72 -4.57
N LYS A 370 15.33 -5.44 -4.53
CA LYS A 370 14.77 -4.49 -3.57
C LYS A 370 14.19 -3.31 -4.34
N VAL A 371 12.96 -2.90 -4.01
CA VAL A 371 12.36 -1.69 -4.58
C VAL A 371 12.29 -0.60 -3.52
N VAL A 372 12.77 0.60 -3.86
CA VAL A 372 12.71 1.79 -3.01
C VAL A 372 12.43 3.01 -3.88
N ASN A 373 11.38 3.78 -3.56
CA ASN A 373 11.01 5.04 -4.21
C ASN A 373 10.89 4.94 -5.76
N GLY A 374 10.33 3.83 -6.24
CA GLY A 374 10.15 3.58 -7.68
C GLY A 374 11.42 3.19 -8.42
N ASN A 375 12.50 2.85 -7.72
CA ASN A 375 13.68 2.22 -8.29
C ASN A 375 13.80 0.76 -7.81
N ALA A 376 14.00 -0.17 -8.73
CA ALA A 376 14.32 -1.57 -8.42
C ALA A 376 15.84 -1.80 -8.52
N TYR A 377 16.43 -2.34 -7.46
CA TYR A 377 17.84 -2.68 -7.35
C TYR A 377 17.97 -4.19 -7.40
N VAL A 378 18.81 -4.70 -8.30
CA VAL A 378 18.86 -6.13 -8.61
C VAL A 378 20.30 -6.61 -8.54
N SER A 379 20.55 -7.63 -7.74
CA SER A 379 21.86 -8.30 -7.65
C SER A 379 21.96 -9.48 -8.62
N TYR A 380 23.19 -9.77 -9.02
CA TYR A 380 23.53 -10.86 -9.92
C TYR A 380 24.77 -11.61 -9.42
N HIS A 381 24.79 -12.90 -9.69
CA HIS A 381 25.92 -13.80 -9.42
C HIS A 381 26.22 -14.69 -10.62
N THR A 382 27.37 -15.37 -10.59
CA THR A 382 27.74 -16.29 -11.67
C THR A 382 26.84 -17.51 -11.67
N ASN A 383 26.50 -18.00 -12.85
CA ASN A 383 25.80 -19.27 -12.98
C ASN A 383 26.81 -20.41 -12.86
N ASP A 384 27.02 -20.89 -11.63
CA ASP A 384 28.05 -21.88 -11.32
C ASP A 384 27.87 -23.21 -12.07
N GLU A 385 26.62 -23.57 -12.41
CA GLU A 385 26.31 -24.77 -13.20
C GLU A 385 26.93 -24.72 -14.60
N VAL A 386 27.07 -23.51 -15.17
CA VAL A 386 27.56 -23.30 -16.53
C VAL A 386 29.00 -22.79 -16.57
N TYR A 387 29.38 -21.92 -15.63
CA TYR A 387 30.63 -21.16 -15.68
C TYR A 387 31.60 -21.46 -14.53
N GLY A 388 31.28 -22.41 -13.65
CA GLY A 388 32.11 -22.76 -12.50
C GLY A 388 32.12 -21.67 -11.42
N ASP A 389 33.08 -21.73 -10.51
CA ASP A 389 33.17 -20.90 -9.29
C ASP A 389 33.78 -19.49 -9.52
N ALA A 390 33.68 -18.96 -10.74
CA ALA A 390 34.20 -17.64 -11.05
C ALA A 390 33.35 -16.56 -10.36
N ALA A 391 33.93 -15.78 -9.44
CA ALA A 391 33.20 -14.76 -8.69
C ALA A 391 32.92 -13.47 -9.49
N ASN A 392 32.09 -13.55 -10.53
CA ASN A 392 31.62 -12.38 -11.28
C ASN A 392 30.22 -11.95 -10.82
N GLY A 393 30.03 -10.64 -10.65
CA GLY A 393 28.80 -10.09 -10.12
C GLY A 393 28.35 -8.84 -10.87
N SER A 394 27.09 -8.48 -10.65
CA SER A 394 26.56 -7.20 -11.14
C SER A 394 25.49 -6.68 -10.19
N VAL A 395 25.34 -5.37 -10.13
CA VAL A 395 24.19 -4.69 -9.52
C VAL A 395 23.59 -3.73 -10.54
N ARG A 396 22.28 -3.84 -10.76
CA ARG A 396 21.54 -2.99 -11.69
C ARG A 396 20.47 -2.16 -10.99
N ILE A 397 20.22 -0.96 -11.51
CA ILE A 397 19.13 -0.08 -11.08
C ILE A 397 18.16 0.11 -12.23
N PHE A 398 16.87 -0.10 -11.96
CA PHE A 398 15.78 0.14 -12.89
C PHE A 398 14.88 1.24 -12.34
N ASN A 399 14.50 2.21 -13.16
CA ASN A 399 13.34 3.05 -12.86
C ASN A 399 12.07 2.25 -13.23
N VAL A 400 11.17 2.10 -12.26
CA VAL A 400 9.92 1.34 -12.36
C VAL A 400 8.71 2.16 -11.93
N GLN A 401 8.84 3.49 -11.87
CA GLN A 401 7.73 4.39 -11.51
C GLN A 401 6.57 4.27 -12.50
N ASN A 402 6.89 4.18 -13.80
CA ASN A 402 5.91 3.81 -14.82
C ASN A 402 5.94 2.31 -15.06
N GLN A 403 4.93 1.59 -14.56
CA GLN A 403 4.80 0.14 -14.66
C GLN A 403 4.75 -0.39 -16.12
N GLN A 404 4.48 0.47 -17.11
CA GLN A 404 4.42 0.09 -18.53
C GLN A 404 5.69 0.50 -19.31
N ALA A 405 6.58 1.28 -18.69
CA ALA A 405 7.76 1.85 -19.32
C ALA A 405 8.95 1.86 -18.36
N ALA A 406 9.25 0.69 -17.78
CA ALA A 406 10.44 0.52 -16.97
C ALA A 406 11.72 0.74 -17.80
N SER A 407 12.77 1.28 -17.18
CA SER A 407 14.05 1.53 -17.85
C SER A 407 15.24 1.13 -16.96
N LEU A 408 16.29 0.57 -17.57
CA LEU A 408 17.54 0.22 -16.91
C LEU A 408 18.43 1.47 -16.93
N THR A 409 18.68 2.03 -15.75
CA THR A 409 19.34 3.33 -15.61
C THR A 409 20.81 3.21 -15.26
N ALA A 410 21.22 2.13 -14.59
CA ALA A 410 22.61 1.86 -14.26
C ALA A 410 22.93 0.37 -14.11
N GLN A 411 24.18 0.00 -14.36
CA GLN A 411 24.77 -1.33 -14.18
C GLN A 411 26.20 -1.21 -13.67
N ALA A 412 26.50 -1.81 -12.52
CA ALA A 412 27.85 -1.94 -11.97
C ALA A 412 28.27 -3.41 -12.01
N ASP A 413 29.24 -3.74 -12.86
CA ASP A 413 29.80 -5.09 -13.03
C ASP A 413 31.09 -5.24 -12.21
N PHE A 414 31.27 -6.39 -11.58
CA PHE A 414 32.37 -6.69 -10.66
C PHE A 414 33.11 -7.95 -11.11
N ASN A 415 34.44 -7.84 -11.22
CA ASN A 415 35.30 -8.89 -11.77
C ASN A 415 35.73 -9.95 -10.73
N ASN A 416 35.53 -9.68 -9.43
CA ASN A 416 36.03 -10.51 -8.32
C ASN A 416 35.10 -10.47 -7.08
N ALA A 417 33.81 -10.29 -7.31
CA ALA A 417 32.77 -10.39 -6.30
C ALA A 417 31.44 -10.68 -6.99
N GLU A 418 30.65 -11.56 -6.40
CA GLU A 418 29.28 -11.87 -6.81
C GLU A 418 28.28 -11.69 -5.67
N PHE A 419 26.99 -11.53 -6.00
CA PHE A 419 25.99 -11.10 -5.03
C PHE A 419 24.73 -11.96 -5.05
N ASN A 420 24.40 -12.53 -3.88
CA ASN A 420 23.24 -13.38 -3.64
C ASN A 420 22.03 -12.60 -3.09
N GLY A 421 22.28 -11.46 -2.46
CA GLY A 421 21.26 -10.63 -1.84
C GLY A 421 21.56 -9.14 -1.96
N ILE A 422 20.51 -8.33 -1.94
CA ILE A 422 20.59 -6.87 -2.01
C ILE A 422 19.56 -6.22 -1.09
N ASP A 423 19.99 -5.19 -0.37
CA ASP A 423 19.10 -4.30 0.36
C ASP A 423 19.47 -2.85 0.09
N VAL A 424 18.50 -1.95 0.30
CA VAL A 424 18.66 -0.52 0.16
C VAL A 424 18.05 0.14 1.38
N SER A 425 18.87 0.87 2.12
CA SER A 425 18.45 1.55 3.34
C SER A 425 19.01 2.97 3.37
N GLY A 426 18.10 3.93 3.56
CA GLY A 426 18.38 5.34 3.35
C GLY A 426 18.90 5.59 1.93
N SER A 427 20.06 6.22 1.83
CA SER A 427 20.72 6.55 0.56
C SER A 427 21.92 5.63 0.29
N LYS A 428 21.81 4.32 0.57
CA LYS A 428 22.93 3.38 0.39
C LYS A 428 22.43 1.99 -0.04
N VAL A 429 23.17 1.37 -0.97
CA VAL A 429 23.01 -0.03 -1.37
C VAL A 429 23.90 -0.93 -0.50
N TYR A 430 23.39 -2.10 -0.14
CA TYR A 430 24.10 -3.17 0.54
C TYR A 430 23.91 -4.45 -0.27
N ALA A 431 24.94 -4.89 -1.01
CA ALA A 431 24.90 -6.14 -1.76
C ALA A 431 25.80 -7.18 -1.10
N VAL A 432 25.26 -8.35 -0.77
CA VAL A 432 25.97 -9.41 -0.04
C VAL A 432 26.15 -10.64 -0.92
N GLY A 433 27.29 -11.28 -0.81
CA GLY A 433 27.64 -12.49 -1.55
C GLY A 433 29.05 -12.94 -1.19
N GLY A 434 29.90 -13.17 -2.17
CA GLY A 434 31.24 -13.69 -1.91
C GLY A 434 32.21 -13.63 -3.07
N ASN A 435 33.42 -14.11 -2.81
CA ASN A 435 34.42 -14.47 -3.80
C ASN A 435 35.30 -15.61 -3.25
N ASN A 436 36.36 -15.97 -3.98
CA ASN A 436 37.24 -17.08 -3.61
C ASN A 436 37.95 -16.89 -2.24
N ALA A 437 37.94 -15.67 -1.70
CA ALA A 437 38.47 -15.34 -0.37
C ALA A 437 37.36 -15.14 0.68
N GLY A 438 36.15 -15.64 0.43
CA GLY A 438 35.03 -15.72 1.38
C GLY A 438 33.94 -14.65 1.19
N SER A 439 33.11 -14.50 2.22
CA SER A 439 31.91 -13.65 2.16
C SER A 439 32.26 -12.16 2.00
N ARG A 440 31.47 -11.45 1.19
CA ARG A 440 31.68 -10.03 0.85
C ARG A 440 30.40 -9.22 0.96
N LEU A 441 30.55 -7.98 1.41
CA LEU A 441 29.56 -6.91 1.32
C LEU A 441 30.10 -5.82 0.40
N MET A 442 29.35 -5.43 -0.62
CA MET A 442 29.57 -4.19 -1.36
C MET A 442 28.60 -3.13 -0.85
N THR A 443 29.12 -1.93 -0.59
CA THR A 443 28.28 -0.77 -0.33
C THR A 443 28.63 0.41 -1.21
N THR A 444 27.62 1.18 -1.61
CA THR A 444 27.79 2.41 -2.37
C THR A 444 26.67 3.40 -2.03
N PRO A 445 26.97 4.70 -1.88
CA PRO A 445 25.95 5.71 -1.65
C PRO A 445 25.10 5.92 -2.92
N LEU A 446 23.85 6.32 -2.70
CA LEU A 446 22.89 6.70 -3.71
C LEU A 446 22.60 8.20 -3.60
N THR A 447 22.51 8.87 -4.74
CA THR A 447 21.99 10.25 -4.82
C THR A 447 20.70 10.20 -5.62
N ALA A 448 19.57 10.57 -5.00
CA ALA A 448 18.24 10.47 -5.61
C ALA A 448 17.93 9.07 -6.21
N GLY A 449 18.44 8.00 -5.58
CA GLY A 449 18.25 6.62 -6.04
C GLY A 449 19.18 6.16 -7.17
N ALA A 450 20.14 6.98 -7.59
CA ALA A 450 21.14 6.64 -8.61
C ALA A 450 22.54 6.43 -8.00
N PHE A 451 23.37 5.62 -8.67
CA PHE A 451 24.80 5.51 -8.34
C PHE A 451 25.55 6.82 -8.60
N ASN A 452 26.67 7.00 -7.91
CA ASN A 452 27.65 8.01 -8.30
C ASN A 452 28.31 7.61 -9.63
N THR A 453 28.24 8.49 -10.63
CA THR A 453 28.73 8.27 -12.00
C THR A 453 30.06 8.96 -12.31
N ASN A 454 30.72 9.51 -11.29
CA ASN A 454 31.98 10.28 -11.41
C ASN A 454 33.15 9.62 -10.66
N ASP A 455 32.88 8.81 -9.65
CA ASP A 455 33.90 8.24 -8.78
C ASP A 455 33.57 6.78 -8.42
N LEU A 456 34.41 5.85 -8.88
CA LEU A 456 34.26 4.42 -8.56
C LEU A 456 34.71 4.07 -7.14
N SER A 457 35.52 4.92 -6.49
CA SER A 457 36.07 4.63 -5.16
C SER A 457 35.00 4.59 -4.05
N VAL A 458 33.81 5.15 -4.32
CA VAL A 458 32.68 5.10 -3.41
C VAL A 458 32.02 3.71 -3.31
N PHE A 459 32.32 2.82 -4.26
CA PHE A 459 31.98 1.40 -4.17
C PHE A 459 33.00 0.72 -3.27
N THR A 460 32.62 0.50 -2.02
CA THR A 460 33.49 -0.10 -1.01
C THR A 460 33.13 -1.55 -0.81
N THR A 461 34.14 -2.41 -0.62
CA THR A 461 33.93 -3.83 -0.30
C THR A 461 34.45 -4.14 1.10
N HIS A 462 33.71 -4.98 1.82
CA HIS A 462 33.98 -5.36 3.19
C HIS A 462 33.98 -6.88 3.31
N LYS A 463 34.90 -7.43 4.11
CA LYS A 463 34.89 -8.85 4.44
C LYS A 463 33.81 -9.11 5.48
N LEU A 464 32.97 -10.10 5.22
CA LEU A 464 31.94 -10.55 6.15
C LEU A 464 32.33 -11.88 6.81
N PRO A 465 31.64 -12.31 7.89
CA PRO A 465 31.76 -13.66 8.40
C PRO A 465 31.41 -14.71 7.34
N SER A 466 32.06 -15.88 7.43
CA SER A 466 31.82 -17.08 6.60
C SER A 466 32.30 -17.01 5.14
N ILE A 467 31.86 -17.99 4.34
CA ILE A 467 32.29 -18.23 2.96
C ILE A 467 31.41 -17.47 1.97
N THR A 468 30.10 -17.37 2.22
CA THR A 468 29.18 -16.69 1.30
C THR A 468 28.05 -15.99 2.05
N GLY A 469 27.83 -14.71 1.75
CA GLY A 469 26.64 -13.97 2.18
C GLY A 469 25.44 -14.42 1.36
N LYS A 470 24.28 -14.59 2.01
CA LYS A 470 23.04 -15.02 1.35
C LYS A 470 22.09 -13.87 1.11
N ASN A 471 21.72 -13.18 2.18
CA ASN A 471 20.90 -11.99 2.14
C ASN A 471 21.07 -11.17 3.42
N SER A 472 20.61 -9.93 3.39
CA SER A 472 20.68 -9.04 4.54
C SER A 472 19.52 -8.05 4.56
N PHE A 473 19.30 -7.42 5.70
CA PHE A 473 18.54 -6.18 5.78
C PHE A 473 19.20 -5.20 6.76
N VAL A 474 18.89 -3.91 6.63
CA VAL A 474 19.36 -2.88 7.57
C VAL A 474 18.21 -2.36 8.42
N HIS A 475 18.41 -2.32 9.73
CA HIS A 475 17.48 -1.73 10.68
C HIS A 475 18.23 -1.04 11.83
N ASN A 476 17.82 0.18 12.19
CA ASN A 476 18.45 1.01 13.23
C ASN A 476 19.99 1.07 13.07
N ASN A 477 20.45 1.36 11.86
CA ASN A 477 21.86 1.43 11.46
C ASN A 477 22.66 0.12 11.64
N MET A 478 22.02 -1.01 11.95
CA MET A 478 22.68 -2.31 12.06
C MET A 478 22.39 -3.14 10.81
N LEU A 479 23.39 -3.89 10.35
CA LEU A 479 23.23 -4.85 9.26
C LEU A 479 22.91 -6.23 9.85
N TRP A 480 21.78 -6.79 9.48
CA TRP A 480 21.37 -8.15 9.81
C TRP A 480 21.70 -9.05 8.63
N LEU A 481 22.62 -10.00 8.83
CA LEU A 481 23.21 -10.78 7.76
C LEU A 481 22.95 -12.26 7.96
N VAL A 482 22.49 -12.92 6.89
CA VAL A 482 22.56 -14.37 6.76
C VAL A 482 23.78 -14.74 5.92
N ALA A 483 24.64 -15.60 6.45
CA ALA A 483 25.77 -16.14 5.72
C ALA A 483 25.78 -17.67 5.78
N GLY A 484 26.11 -18.31 4.67
CA GLY A 484 26.08 -19.76 4.48
C GLY A 484 27.44 -20.43 4.60
N ALA A 485 27.42 -21.74 4.81
CA ALA A 485 28.59 -22.64 4.92
C ALA A 485 29.36 -22.49 6.25
N ASN A 486 30.65 -22.87 6.27
CA ASN A 486 31.47 -22.96 7.49
C ASN A 486 31.55 -21.60 8.20
N ASN A 487 31.37 -21.61 9.52
CA ASN A 487 31.32 -20.39 10.36
C ASN A 487 30.24 -19.37 9.94
N GLY A 488 29.23 -19.81 9.16
CA GLY A 488 28.07 -19.00 8.80
C GLY A 488 27.00 -19.01 9.89
N GLY A 489 25.87 -18.41 9.58
CA GLY A 489 24.85 -18.15 10.58
C GLY A 489 23.94 -16.98 10.29
N PHE A 490 23.30 -16.51 11.35
CA PHE A 490 22.56 -15.26 11.38
C PHE A 490 23.22 -14.29 12.35
N PHE A 491 23.62 -13.12 11.84
CA PHE A 491 24.49 -12.17 12.52
C PHE A 491 23.87 -10.77 12.55
N LYS A 492 24.19 -10.02 13.60
CA LYS A 492 24.02 -8.56 13.66
C LYS A 492 25.40 -7.91 13.61
N LEU A 493 25.59 -6.98 12.68
CA LEU A 493 26.87 -6.34 12.41
C LEU A 493 26.73 -4.83 12.54
N ASP A 494 27.76 -4.17 13.07
CA ASP A 494 27.82 -2.72 13.26
C ASP A 494 28.58 -2.03 12.11
N PRO A 495 27.90 -1.36 11.16
CA PRO A 495 28.53 -0.61 10.08
C PRO A 495 29.42 0.54 10.58
N ALA A 496 29.19 1.11 11.76
CA ALA A 496 30.02 2.18 12.32
C ALA A 496 31.38 1.66 12.82
N ASN A 497 31.46 0.36 13.14
CA ASN A 497 32.67 -0.32 13.58
C ASN A 497 33.16 -1.33 12.52
N GLY A 498 33.17 -0.92 11.24
CA GLY A 498 33.71 -1.74 10.16
C GLY A 498 33.00 -3.08 9.96
N PHE A 499 31.70 -3.14 10.24
CA PHE A 499 30.87 -4.34 10.19
C PHE A 499 31.32 -5.44 11.17
N ALA A 500 31.84 -5.06 12.34
CA ALA A 500 32.11 -6.00 13.42
C ALA A 500 30.83 -6.74 13.83
N VAL A 501 30.93 -8.05 14.08
CA VAL A 501 29.81 -8.85 14.61
C VAL A 501 29.53 -8.41 16.04
N THR A 502 28.33 -7.89 16.28
CA THR A 502 27.87 -7.56 17.64
C THR A 502 27.13 -8.72 18.28
N ASP A 503 26.37 -9.47 17.47
CA ASP A 503 25.62 -10.65 17.92
C ASP A 503 25.58 -11.74 16.85
N GLN A 504 25.44 -12.99 17.30
CA GLN A 504 25.19 -14.16 16.46
C GLN A 504 24.05 -14.99 17.06
N PHE A 505 23.00 -15.25 16.27
CA PHE A 505 21.78 -15.92 16.73
C PHE A 505 21.66 -17.37 16.24
N TYR A 506 22.38 -17.72 15.18
CA TYR A 506 22.43 -19.07 14.64
C TYR A 506 23.84 -19.35 14.13
N SER A 507 24.43 -20.49 14.48
CA SER A 507 25.84 -20.80 14.18
C SER A 507 26.06 -21.96 13.22
N GLN A 508 25.00 -22.71 12.89
CA GLN A 508 25.08 -23.81 11.93
C GLN A 508 24.95 -23.30 10.49
N GLY A 509 25.90 -22.46 10.04
CA GLY A 509 25.82 -21.71 8.79
C GLY A 509 25.48 -22.50 7.52
N ALA A 510 25.89 -23.77 7.41
CA ALA A 510 25.51 -24.63 6.28
C ALA A 510 23.99 -24.77 6.11
N ARG A 511 23.23 -24.60 7.20
CA ARG A 511 21.77 -24.71 7.27
C ARG A 511 21.05 -23.37 7.07
N ALA A 512 21.77 -22.25 7.21
CA ALA A 512 21.19 -20.92 7.13
C ALA A 512 20.73 -20.57 5.71
N LYS A 513 19.55 -19.98 5.58
CA LYS A 513 18.91 -19.73 4.28
C LYS A 513 18.60 -18.28 4.02
N TYR A 514 17.73 -17.69 4.82
CA TYR A 514 17.16 -16.38 4.51
C TYR A 514 16.68 -15.64 5.76
N VAL A 515 16.61 -14.32 5.67
CA VAL A 515 15.99 -13.45 6.67
C VAL A 515 15.05 -12.44 6.00
N ALA A 516 13.94 -12.12 6.65
CA ALA A 516 13.03 -11.04 6.23
C ALA A 516 12.54 -10.24 7.44
N GLN A 517 11.96 -9.06 7.18
CA GLN A 517 11.42 -8.16 8.20
C GLN A 517 10.19 -7.39 7.70
N ASN A 518 9.38 -6.93 8.65
CA ASN A 518 8.32 -5.92 8.47
C ASN A 518 8.50 -4.82 9.53
N GLY A 519 7.56 -3.87 9.64
CA GLY A 519 7.67 -2.78 10.62
C GLY A 519 7.76 -3.18 12.09
N THR A 520 7.50 -4.45 12.44
CA THR A 520 7.41 -4.95 13.82
C THR A 520 8.36 -6.12 14.11
N TYR A 521 8.47 -7.08 13.19
CA TYR A 521 9.14 -8.36 13.38
C TYR A 521 10.28 -8.56 12.38
N GLN A 522 11.20 -9.43 12.76
CA GLN A 522 12.09 -10.12 11.83
C GLN A 522 11.93 -11.63 11.97
N ALA A 523 12.14 -12.34 10.87
CA ALA A 523 12.13 -13.78 10.83
C ALA A 523 13.38 -14.29 10.12
N PHE A 524 14.01 -15.32 10.69
CA PHE A 524 15.16 -16.02 10.12
C PHE A 524 14.81 -17.49 9.89
N PHE A 525 15.20 -18.01 8.73
CA PHE A 525 14.93 -19.38 8.31
C PHE A 525 16.21 -20.20 8.08
N ALA A 526 16.17 -21.44 8.55
CA ALA A 526 17.20 -22.46 8.30
C ALA A 526 16.58 -23.84 8.00
N VAL A 527 17.30 -24.65 7.24
CA VAL A 527 16.94 -26.04 6.94
C VAL A 527 17.77 -26.98 7.79
N GLU A 528 17.12 -27.75 8.66
CA GLU A 528 17.80 -28.71 9.51
C GLU A 528 17.46 -30.14 9.10
N GLY A 529 18.34 -31.10 9.40
CA GLY A 529 18.10 -32.50 9.06
C GLY A 529 16.82 -33.08 9.66
N SER A 530 16.33 -32.48 10.76
CA SER A 530 15.08 -32.86 11.42
C SER A 530 13.85 -32.07 10.95
N GLY A 531 13.96 -31.08 10.05
CA GLY A 531 12.83 -30.22 9.67
C GLY A 531 13.19 -28.78 9.32
N ALA A 532 12.15 -27.96 9.20
CA ALA A 532 12.29 -26.51 9.10
C ALA A 532 12.59 -25.88 10.47
N TYR A 533 13.49 -24.89 10.50
CA TYR A 533 13.76 -24.04 11.66
C TYR A 533 13.39 -22.60 11.35
N LEU A 534 12.62 -21.99 12.24
CA LEU A 534 12.18 -20.60 12.12
C LEU A 534 12.43 -19.87 13.44
N ARG A 535 13.15 -18.75 13.37
CA ARG A 535 13.28 -17.80 14.49
C ARG A 535 12.47 -16.56 14.17
N ILE A 536 11.55 -16.18 15.06
CA ILE A 536 10.79 -14.92 14.99
C ILE A 536 11.20 -14.06 16.17
N ALA A 537 11.47 -12.78 15.94
CA ALA A 537 11.80 -11.82 17.00
C ALA A 537 11.21 -10.46 16.64
N ASN A 538 11.19 -9.53 17.60
CA ASN A 538 11.02 -8.12 17.27
C ASN A 538 12.10 -7.69 16.28
N ILE A 539 11.80 -6.69 15.45
CA ILE A 539 12.70 -6.21 14.38
C ILE A 539 14.09 -5.82 14.90
N ASP A 540 14.21 -5.36 16.15
CA ASP A 540 15.47 -5.01 16.80
C ASP A 540 16.29 -6.21 17.33
N GLY A 541 15.69 -7.42 17.32
CA GLY A 541 16.28 -8.67 17.82
C GLY A 541 15.71 -9.16 19.13
N THR A 542 14.95 -8.35 19.84
CA THR A 542 14.44 -8.67 21.18
C THR A 542 13.29 -9.66 21.12
N ASN A 543 13.01 -10.30 22.27
CA ASN A 543 11.96 -11.32 22.42
C ASN A 543 11.99 -12.44 21.36
N PRO A 544 13.13 -13.12 21.16
CA PRO A 544 13.22 -14.18 20.16
C PRO A 544 12.44 -15.42 20.57
N GLN A 545 11.75 -16.00 19.61
CA GLN A 545 11.08 -17.29 19.68
C GLN A 545 11.60 -18.19 18.57
N GLU A 546 11.85 -19.46 18.89
CA GLU A 546 12.43 -20.42 17.96
C GLU A 546 11.53 -21.65 17.82
N TYR A 547 11.27 -22.04 16.58
CA TYR A 547 10.33 -23.09 16.22
C TYR A 547 10.99 -24.12 15.31
N ARG A 548 10.61 -25.38 15.51
CA ARG A 548 11.08 -26.52 14.72
C ARG A 548 9.87 -27.29 14.20
N TYR A 549 9.82 -27.56 12.90
CA TYR A 549 8.70 -28.25 12.26
C TYR A 549 9.17 -29.54 11.57
N PRO A 550 9.11 -30.69 12.27
CA PRO A 550 9.58 -31.96 11.71
C PRO A 550 8.83 -32.43 10.47
N THR A 551 7.58 -32.03 10.32
CA THR A 551 6.73 -32.34 9.16
C THR A 551 7.19 -31.63 7.87
N LEU A 552 8.07 -30.64 7.98
CA LEU A 552 8.58 -29.83 6.86
C LEU A 552 10.04 -30.13 6.53
N ALA A 553 10.52 -31.34 6.83
CA ALA A 553 11.85 -31.79 6.42
C ALA A 553 11.98 -31.85 4.89
N GLN A 554 12.95 -31.10 4.35
CA GLN A 554 13.22 -31.01 2.91
C GLN A 554 14.22 -32.07 2.46
N THR A 555 13.99 -32.65 1.29
CA THR A 555 14.99 -33.49 0.62
C THR A 555 15.95 -32.63 -0.20
N VAL A 556 15.49 -31.48 -0.69
CA VAL A 556 16.29 -30.49 -1.43
C VAL A 556 16.76 -29.41 -0.45
N GLN A 557 17.99 -29.58 0.04
CA GLN A 557 18.55 -28.76 1.13
C GLN A 557 19.45 -27.62 0.66
N ASP A 558 19.70 -27.46 -0.64
CA ASP A 558 20.55 -26.44 -1.24
C ASP A 558 19.77 -25.24 -1.80
N GLY A 559 18.44 -25.35 -1.94
CA GLY A 559 17.55 -24.28 -2.40
C GLY A 559 17.71 -22.95 -1.63
N LYS A 560 17.35 -21.84 -2.27
CA LYS A 560 17.46 -20.49 -1.67
C LYS A 560 16.52 -20.31 -0.47
N ASN A 561 15.32 -20.89 -0.54
CA ASN A 561 14.28 -20.83 0.49
C ASN A 561 13.96 -19.39 0.93
N VAL A 562 13.65 -18.51 -0.02
CA VAL A 562 13.28 -17.12 0.29
C VAL A 562 12.08 -17.10 1.23
N ILE A 563 12.11 -16.22 2.21
CA ILE A 563 10.97 -15.95 3.08
C ILE A 563 10.52 -14.50 2.89
N THR A 564 9.23 -14.25 3.10
CA THR A 564 8.64 -12.91 3.08
C THR A 564 7.57 -12.82 4.18
N MET A 565 7.09 -11.63 4.48
CA MET A 565 6.08 -11.44 5.51
C MET A 565 5.16 -10.25 5.22
N ASP A 566 3.94 -10.33 5.72
CA ASP A 566 3.08 -9.18 5.96
C ASP A 566 3.06 -8.86 7.46
N ASP A 567 2.07 -8.10 7.94
CA ASP A 567 1.98 -7.72 9.36
C ASP A 567 1.64 -8.89 10.32
N GLU A 568 1.05 -9.98 9.82
CA GLU A 568 0.50 -11.06 10.66
C GLU A 568 1.22 -12.41 10.47
N TYR A 569 1.76 -12.65 9.29
CA TYR A 569 2.30 -13.94 8.87
C TYR A 569 3.67 -13.83 8.20
N VAL A 570 4.49 -14.85 8.44
CA VAL A 570 5.67 -15.15 7.62
C VAL A 570 5.37 -16.32 6.68
N TYR A 571 5.78 -16.16 5.43
CA TYR A 571 5.64 -17.14 4.37
C TYR A 571 7.00 -17.67 3.98
N VAL A 572 7.15 -18.99 3.97
CA VAL A 572 8.45 -19.65 3.83
C VAL A 572 8.43 -20.56 2.61
N ALA A 573 9.28 -20.29 1.62
CA ALA A 573 9.55 -21.20 0.52
C ALA A 573 10.40 -22.38 1.00
N LEU A 574 10.00 -23.60 0.68
CA LEU A 574 10.51 -24.85 1.24
C LEU A 574 10.95 -25.85 0.15
N SER A 575 11.44 -25.37 -1.00
CA SER A 575 11.95 -26.22 -2.09
C SER A 575 10.95 -27.31 -2.51
N ASP A 576 11.27 -28.59 -2.26
CA ASP A 576 10.41 -29.75 -2.56
C ASP A 576 9.17 -29.86 -1.65
N LYS A 577 9.12 -29.10 -0.56
CA LYS A 577 7.98 -28.98 0.35
C LYS A 577 7.12 -27.75 0.09
N GLY A 578 7.30 -27.04 -1.01
CA GLY A 578 6.38 -25.99 -1.44
C GLY A 578 6.47 -24.71 -0.59
N VAL A 579 5.35 -24.23 -0.05
CA VAL A 579 5.28 -23.00 0.77
C VAL A 579 4.47 -23.22 2.04
N ALA A 580 4.93 -22.66 3.16
CA ALA A 580 4.23 -22.67 4.43
C ALA A 580 3.96 -21.25 4.96
N LYS A 581 2.81 -21.07 5.62
CA LYS A 581 2.37 -19.84 6.30
C LYS A 581 2.43 -20.05 7.80
N PHE A 582 3.13 -19.18 8.52
CA PHE A 582 3.23 -19.23 9.98
C PHE A 582 2.77 -17.92 10.61
N SER A 583 2.10 -17.98 11.76
CA SER A 583 1.73 -16.79 12.54
C SER A 583 2.99 -16.13 13.12
N LEU A 584 3.15 -14.83 12.92
CA LEU A 584 4.22 -14.05 13.56
C LEU A 584 4.03 -13.95 15.08
N GLN A 585 2.79 -14.06 15.57
CA GLN A 585 2.48 -13.93 17.00
C GLN A 585 3.03 -15.08 17.84
N ASN A 586 2.98 -16.31 17.31
CA ASN A 586 3.27 -17.51 18.10
C ASN A 586 3.94 -18.66 17.32
N GLY A 587 4.32 -18.44 16.06
CA GLY A 587 4.99 -19.44 15.23
C GLY A 587 4.11 -20.65 14.87
N SER A 588 2.79 -20.60 15.05
CA SER A 588 1.94 -21.71 14.62
C SER A 588 1.98 -21.88 13.09
N LEU A 589 2.06 -23.13 12.62
CA LEU A 589 1.86 -23.46 11.20
C LEU A 589 0.37 -23.32 10.88
N VAL A 590 0.02 -22.35 10.05
CA VAL A 590 -1.38 -21.99 9.71
C VAL A 590 -1.82 -22.70 8.44
N SER A 591 -0.95 -22.74 7.42
CA SER A 591 -1.26 -23.37 6.14
C SER A 591 0.01 -23.87 5.45
N HIS A 592 -0.13 -24.89 4.61
CA HIS A 592 0.96 -25.51 3.87
C HIS A 592 0.46 -25.99 2.51
N PHE A 593 1.21 -25.66 1.46
CA PHE A 593 0.90 -26.04 0.09
C PHE A 593 2.12 -26.69 -0.56
N VAL A 594 1.93 -27.85 -1.18
CA VAL A 594 2.97 -28.59 -1.90
C VAL A 594 2.55 -28.72 -3.37
N PRO A 595 3.23 -28.04 -4.32
CA PRO A 595 2.89 -28.10 -5.74
C PRO A 595 2.80 -29.54 -6.29
N ASN A 596 3.76 -30.40 -5.93
CA ASN A 596 3.80 -31.80 -6.40
C ASN A 596 2.63 -32.67 -5.90
N ASP A 597 1.88 -32.21 -4.88
CA ASP A 597 0.69 -32.89 -4.35
C ASP A 597 -0.62 -32.33 -4.93
N TYR A 598 -0.56 -31.17 -5.60
CA TYR A 598 -1.74 -30.55 -6.21
C TYR A 598 -2.24 -31.35 -7.41
N ARG A 599 -3.56 -31.56 -7.46
CA ARG A 599 -4.23 -32.31 -8.53
C ARG A 599 -5.43 -31.54 -9.03
N VAL A 600 -5.64 -31.57 -10.34
CA VAL A 600 -6.88 -31.13 -10.99
C VAL A 600 -7.44 -32.33 -11.74
N ASN A 601 -8.70 -32.69 -11.46
CA ASN A 601 -9.34 -33.88 -12.02
C ASN A 601 -8.49 -35.16 -11.88
N GLY A 602 -7.87 -35.34 -10.70
CA GLY A 602 -7.00 -36.49 -10.39
C GLY A 602 -5.61 -36.47 -11.05
N SER A 603 -5.31 -35.51 -11.92
CA SER A 603 -4.03 -35.42 -12.64
C SER A 603 -3.07 -34.43 -12.00
N LYS A 604 -1.77 -34.74 -12.06
CA LYS A 604 -0.71 -33.79 -11.67
C LYS A 604 -0.73 -32.59 -12.60
N VAL A 605 -0.67 -31.40 -12.01
CA VAL A 605 -0.59 -30.12 -12.73
C VAL A 605 0.84 -29.61 -12.78
N PHE A 606 1.53 -29.65 -11.63
CA PHE A 606 2.89 -29.13 -11.48
C PHE A 606 3.93 -30.25 -11.59
N LYS A 607 5.13 -29.87 -12.04
CA LYS A 607 6.24 -30.79 -12.30
C LYS A 607 6.84 -31.31 -10.98
N GLN A 608 7.34 -32.54 -11.01
CA GLN A 608 7.97 -33.18 -9.84
C GLN A 608 9.28 -32.49 -9.42
N ASN A 609 9.97 -31.84 -10.36
CA ASN A 609 11.17 -31.04 -10.13
C ASN A 609 10.88 -29.52 -10.11
N GLY A 610 9.62 -29.13 -9.93
CA GLY A 610 9.23 -27.74 -9.66
C GLY A 610 9.47 -27.42 -8.18
N TYR A 611 10.64 -26.86 -7.87
CA TYR A 611 11.01 -26.48 -6.50
C TYR A 611 10.59 -25.04 -6.21
N THR A 612 9.91 -24.83 -5.08
CA THR A 612 9.53 -23.50 -4.62
C THR A 612 10.76 -22.82 -4.00
N ASN A 613 11.46 -22.03 -4.82
CA ASN A 613 12.69 -21.34 -4.41
C ASN A 613 12.41 -20.00 -3.74
N GLY A 614 11.33 -19.33 -4.15
CA GLY A 614 10.95 -18.03 -3.62
C GLY A 614 9.46 -17.82 -3.48
N VAL A 615 9.10 -16.94 -2.55
CA VAL A 615 7.73 -16.49 -2.31
C VAL A 615 7.72 -14.97 -2.16
N ALA A 616 6.77 -14.34 -2.83
CA ALA A 616 6.40 -12.94 -2.61
C ALA A 616 4.93 -12.87 -2.18
N VAL A 617 4.55 -11.81 -1.48
CA VAL A 617 3.18 -11.60 -0.99
C VAL A 617 2.76 -10.15 -1.26
N ASN A 618 1.50 -9.95 -1.62
CA ASN A 618 0.85 -8.64 -1.55
C ASN A 618 -0.43 -8.74 -0.71
N ASP A 619 -1.31 -7.75 -0.81
CA ASP A 619 -2.55 -7.71 -0.02
C ASP A 619 -3.43 -8.94 -0.24
N CYS A 620 -3.37 -9.58 -1.41
CA CYS A 620 -4.32 -10.62 -1.80
C CYS A 620 -3.74 -11.98 -2.16
N TYR A 621 -2.48 -12.03 -2.61
CA TYR A 621 -1.94 -13.21 -3.25
C TYR A 621 -0.52 -13.51 -2.76
N LEU A 622 -0.22 -14.81 -2.69
CA LEU A 622 1.16 -15.30 -2.69
C LEU A 622 1.55 -15.64 -4.12
N TYR A 623 2.78 -15.29 -4.47
CA TYR A 623 3.40 -15.61 -5.75
C TYR A 623 4.62 -16.48 -5.51
N LEU A 624 4.62 -17.70 -6.04
CA LEU A 624 5.66 -18.70 -5.81
C LEU A 624 6.53 -18.81 -7.05
N ALA A 625 7.82 -18.50 -6.93
CA ALA A 625 8.81 -18.86 -7.95
C ALA A 625 9.08 -20.37 -7.85
N ASN A 626 8.42 -21.15 -8.71
CA ASN A 626 8.40 -22.62 -8.64
C ASN A 626 9.24 -23.28 -9.75
N GLY A 627 10.43 -22.76 -9.99
CA GLY A 627 11.39 -23.33 -10.93
C GLY A 627 10.78 -23.52 -12.33
N ALA A 628 10.80 -24.77 -12.80
CA ALA A 628 10.32 -25.15 -14.13
C ALA A 628 8.80 -25.00 -14.35
N ASP A 629 8.01 -24.77 -13.30
CA ASP A 629 6.57 -24.46 -13.38
C ASP A 629 6.28 -22.95 -13.53
N GLY A 630 7.32 -22.11 -13.53
CA GLY A 630 7.16 -20.66 -13.58
C GLY A 630 6.64 -20.11 -12.26
N VAL A 631 5.55 -19.34 -12.32
CA VAL A 631 4.95 -18.70 -11.14
C VAL A 631 3.60 -19.33 -10.81
N ILE A 632 3.46 -19.85 -9.59
CA ILE A 632 2.19 -20.32 -9.03
C ILE A 632 1.60 -19.22 -8.16
N VAL A 633 0.30 -19.00 -8.26
CA VAL A 633 -0.42 -17.95 -7.52
C VAL A 633 -1.40 -18.60 -6.56
N LEU A 634 -1.29 -18.27 -5.27
CA LEU A 634 -2.25 -18.67 -4.24
C LEU A 634 -3.03 -17.46 -3.75
N ASN A 635 -4.31 -17.63 -3.44
CA ASN A 635 -5.07 -16.65 -2.67
C ASN A 635 -4.51 -16.66 -1.23
N LYS A 636 -4.14 -15.49 -0.71
CA LYS A 636 -3.46 -15.35 0.58
C LYS A 636 -4.32 -15.76 1.78
N ASN A 637 -5.63 -15.56 1.66
CA ASN A 637 -6.58 -15.77 2.74
C ASN A 637 -7.02 -17.23 2.79
N SER A 638 -7.40 -17.82 1.66
CA SER A 638 -7.82 -19.22 1.59
C SER A 638 -6.66 -20.21 1.43
N PHE A 639 -5.49 -19.75 0.99
CA PHE A 639 -4.33 -20.56 0.60
C PHE A 639 -4.59 -21.50 -0.60
N ASN A 640 -5.72 -21.31 -1.30
CA ASN A 640 -6.08 -22.07 -2.49
C ASN A 640 -5.26 -21.61 -3.70
N VAL A 641 -4.98 -22.55 -4.62
CA VAL A 641 -4.31 -22.24 -5.89
C VAL A 641 -5.28 -21.51 -6.82
N VAL A 642 -4.94 -20.29 -7.19
CA VAL A 642 -5.72 -19.46 -8.14
C VAL A 642 -5.37 -19.82 -9.58
N GLY A 643 -4.09 -20.09 -9.82
CA GLY A 643 -3.59 -20.40 -11.15
C GLY A 643 -2.07 -20.37 -11.22
N HIS A 644 -1.55 -20.47 -12.43
CA HIS A 644 -0.13 -20.34 -12.70
C HIS A 644 0.13 -19.74 -14.09
N PHE A 645 1.35 -19.25 -14.30
CA PHE A 645 1.84 -18.90 -15.63
C PHE A 645 3.30 -19.31 -15.79
N ASN A 646 3.65 -19.70 -17.01
CA ASN A 646 5.01 -20.09 -17.36
C ASN A 646 5.83 -18.90 -17.84
N LEU A 647 7.12 -18.94 -17.56
CA LEU A 647 8.12 -18.07 -18.16
C LEU A 647 9.07 -18.91 -19.02
N ALA A 648 9.89 -18.26 -19.84
CA ALA A 648 10.78 -18.95 -20.78
C ALA A 648 11.84 -19.84 -20.10
N GLU A 649 12.30 -19.46 -18.90
CA GLU A 649 13.28 -20.19 -18.09
C GLU A 649 12.78 -20.38 -16.65
N SER A 650 13.47 -21.22 -15.89
CA SER A 650 13.14 -21.55 -14.48
C SER A 650 13.05 -20.31 -13.59
N ALA A 651 11.91 -20.12 -12.92
CA ALA A 651 11.70 -19.04 -11.96
C ALA A 651 12.35 -19.37 -10.61
N ASN A 652 13.38 -18.60 -10.22
CA ASN A 652 14.22 -18.93 -9.07
C ASN A 652 14.13 -17.90 -7.92
N TYR A 653 13.63 -16.71 -8.20
CA TYR A 653 13.36 -15.67 -7.21
C TYR A 653 12.18 -14.81 -7.67
N ILE A 654 11.41 -14.31 -6.72
CA ILE A 654 10.28 -13.42 -6.98
C ILE A 654 10.17 -12.35 -5.89
N TYR A 655 9.88 -11.12 -6.30
CA TYR A 655 9.60 -9.99 -5.41
C TYR A 655 8.34 -9.27 -5.92
N ALA A 656 7.50 -8.80 -5.01
CA ALA A 656 6.28 -8.07 -5.33
C ALA A 656 6.32 -6.69 -4.68
N ASP A 657 6.06 -5.64 -5.47
CA ASP A 657 5.95 -4.27 -4.96
C ASP A 657 5.09 -3.43 -5.90
N ASN A 658 4.18 -2.64 -5.32
CA ASN A 658 3.37 -1.65 -6.02
C ASN A 658 2.75 -2.16 -7.35
N GLY A 659 2.07 -3.32 -7.31
CA GLY A 659 1.42 -3.90 -8.49
C GLY A 659 2.37 -4.51 -9.53
N LEU A 660 3.67 -4.63 -9.23
CA LEU A 660 4.66 -5.30 -10.06
C LEU A 660 5.18 -6.58 -9.39
N LEU A 661 5.48 -7.58 -10.20
CA LEU A 661 6.29 -8.74 -9.88
C LEU A 661 7.62 -8.65 -10.62
N PHE A 662 8.69 -8.91 -9.90
CA PHE A 662 10.04 -9.06 -10.43
C PHE A 662 10.44 -10.51 -10.30
N VAL A 663 10.50 -11.22 -11.43
CA VAL A 663 10.77 -12.66 -11.46
C VAL A 663 12.12 -12.91 -12.10
N ALA A 664 13.08 -13.37 -11.30
CA ALA A 664 14.39 -13.79 -11.78
C ALA A 664 14.27 -15.17 -12.39
N THR A 665 14.70 -15.31 -13.64
CA THR A 665 14.73 -16.59 -14.33
C THR A 665 16.17 -16.96 -14.69
N GLY A 666 16.56 -18.20 -14.41
CA GLY A 666 17.97 -18.63 -14.34
C GLY A 666 18.89 -18.03 -15.42
N ARG A 667 18.61 -18.29 -16.70
CA ARG A 667 19.44 -17.84 -17.83
C ARG A 667 18.86 -16.69 -18.65
N ASN A 668 17.62 -16.28 -18.38
CA ASN A 668 16.91 -15.26 -19.17
C ASN A 668 16.66 -13.96 -18.38
N GLY A 669 17.51 -13.72 -17.38
CA GLY A 669 17.57 -12.49 -16.60
C GLY A 669 16.32 -12.23 -15.76
N LEU A 670 15.75 -11.04 -15.90
CA LEU A 670 14.65 -10.56 -15.05
C LEU A 670 13.40 -10.30 -15.89
N ASN A 671 12.25 -10.74 -15.40
CA ASN A 671 10.95 -10.41 -15.96
C ASN A 671 10.24 -9.42 -15.03
N ILE A 672 9.78 -8.30 -15.59
CA ILE A 672 8.96 -7.31 -14.90
C ILE A 672 7.52 -7.52 -15.37
N ILE A 673 6.63 -7.86 -14.44
CA ILE A 673 5.27 -8.27 -14.74
C ILE A 673 4.32 -7.40 -13.93
N LYS A 674 3.34 -6.79 -14.59
CA LYS A 674 2.27 -6.07 -13.92
C LYS A 674 1.17 -7.03 -13.47
N ILE A 675 0.69 -6.82 -12.26
CA ILE A 675 -0.51 -7.42 -11.68
C ILE A 675 -1.69 -6.49 -12.02
N ASN A 676 -2.72 -7.01 -12.69
CA ASN A 676 -3.91 -6.26 -13.11
C ASN A 676 -5.17 -6.75 -12.43
#